data_AF-A0A9D7NXF7-F1
#
_entry.id   AF-A0A9D7NXF7-F1
#
_cell.length_a   1.000
_cell.length_b   1.000
_cell.length_c   1.000
_cell.angle_alpha   90.00
_cell.angle_beta   90.00
_cell.angle_gamma   90.00
#
_symmetry.space_group_name_H-M   'P 1'
#
loop_
_entity.id
_entity.type
_entity.pdbx_description
1 polymer ?
#
loop_
_entity_poly.entity_id
_entity_poly.type
_entity_poly.pdbx_seq_one_letter_code
_entity_poly.pdbx_strand_id
1 'polypeptide(L)'
;MTLAGTLGSGAARAAQFTVTTTSDAGAGSLRAAITSANGAAGADTIQFNIAGAGVRTITVASALPTITGPVFIDGYSQPGTVWNTTDPGSNAVLRIELNGNNAVATGLTVNANDCTIQGFILNRFTTNSINVQSGVSGTRILGNFIGTNALGTAASGTGNGVVIAGSDSEVGGWGAEYRNIFSGATTNAGLRFTGAGASSNHVRVNQFGLSANGTTVIGGLQQGIRFESGANWNQVGETGCCYNRITGATGAGIAIIGAATDNNSVSGNMIWGNGGLGVDLGNDGVTLNDGGDGDTGPNDGQNFPVIQAAMTDEDGRVYVRTAFTGLPSTEYRFDYYANAAPDASGYGEGQLWIGTRYAPTDGSGNLILHATAGSWNNIPAGTMISCTAAQDGTWNTSEFSQNVACYYGRPIVTNTNDVVNGNTTSIMHLVGAPGGDGISLREAIMAANNNLDAWTGNYIYFDLPGAGAQIITPSSPLPSLQTSTYLGGWNDPEYATTPVVRIDGSSAGAGANGLVVDNDWCAFYGLSITNFSGDGIRLNKGYTEIMGCHLGVMPDGTTCAGNDGAGVFINNSQGNSLGNPWWGDEPNVISGNAGGGVVIDGADAAYNAIRHSYIGINVAGSAAVCVQPTGVVVQNGAHDNTVGTDQLAKRNVIGGHTLDGIRLDNADDNIVLNNYCGTNAAGTAGIPNARAGSC
;
A
#
# COMPACT_ATOMS: atom_id res chain seq x y z
N MET A 1 -71.15 32.88 23.60
CA MET A 1 -70.38 32.64 22.38
C MET A 1 -69.54 31.39 22.63
N THR A 2 -70.03 30.25 22.17
CA THR A 2 -69.41 28.93 22.28
C THR A 2 -68.23 28.88 21.31
N LEU A 3 -67.02 28.63 21.82
CA LEU A 3 -65.87 28.33 20.98
C LEU A 3 -65.66 26.81 20.99
N ALA A 4 -66.17 26.15 19.96
CA ALA A 4 -65.66 24.87 19.52
C ALA A 4 -64.39 25.12 18.68
N GLY A 5 -63.35 24.31 18.86
CA GLY A 5 -62.11 24.48 18.11
C GLY A 5 -61.09 23.37 18.36
N THR A 6 -61.32 22.23 17.70
CA THR A 6 -60.33 21.24 17.23
C THR A 6 -59.33 20.67 18.25
N LEU A 7 -59.67 19.49 18.75
CA LEU A 7 -58.68 18.48 19.13
C LEU A 7 -57.75 18.25 17.93
N GLY A 8 -56.46 18.55 18.09
CA GLY A 8 -55.44 18.19 17.11
C GLY A 8 -55.50 16.68 16.85
N SER A 9 -55.41 16.31 15.57
CA SER A 9 -55.24 14.92 15.14
C SER A 9 -54.05 14.31 15.86
N GLY A 10 -54.32 13.43 16.83
CA GLY A 10 -53.28 12.61 17.46
C GLY A 10 -52.56 11.80 16.36
N ALA A 11 -51.24 11.69 16.47
CA ALA A 11 -50.46 10.78 15.64
C ALA A 11 -51.15 9.40 15.65
N ALA A 12 -51.49 8.89 14.47
CA ALA A 12 -52.11 7.58 14.34
C ALA A 12 -51.20 6.53 15.01
N ARG A 13 -51.79 5.69 15.86
CA ARG A 13 -51.03 4.76 16.70
C ARG A 13 -50.59 3.56 15.87
N ALA A 14 -49.28 3.37 15.72
CA ALA A 14 -48.67 2.18 15.13
C ALA A 14 -49.30 0.89 15.68
N ALA A 15 -49.77 0.02 14.80
CA ALA A 15 -50.31 -1.29 15.13
C ALA A 15 -49.23 -2.39 15.04
N GLN A 16 -49.46 -3.49 15.74
CA GLN A 16 -48.59 -4.67 15.71
C GLN A 16 -49.40 -5.88 15.22
N PHE A 17 -48.90 -6.55 14.19
CA PHE A 17 -49.50 -7.75 13.61
C PHE A 17 -48.55 -8.93 13.75
N THR A 18 -49.02 -10.02 14.36
CA THR A 18 -48.20 -11.21 14.59
C THR A 18 -48.55 -12.32 13.60
N VAL A 19 -47.56 -12.79 12.86
CA VAL A 19 -47.61 -13.98 12.02
C VAL A 19 -47.40 -15.22 12.89
N THR A 20 -48.35 -16.16 12.86
CA THR A 20 -48.39 -17.34 13.75
C THR A 20 -48.46 -18.67 13.00
N THR A 21 -48.58 -18.65 11.66
CA THR A 21 -48.62 -19.85 10.83
C THR A 21 -47.73 -19.73 9.59
N THR A 22 -47.26 -20.87 9.08
CA THR A 22 -46.56 -20.97 7.79
C THR A 22 -47.50 -21.04 6.58
N SER A 23 -48.81 -21.10 6.79
CA SER A 23 -49.81 -21.08 5.71
C SER A 23 -49.70 -19.80 4.88
N ASP A 24 -49.78 -19.90 3.54
CA ASP A 24 -49.73 -18.76 2.61
C ASP A 24 -50.86 -17.75 2.84
N ALA A 25 -52.03 -18.22 3.30
CA ALA A 25 -53.22 -17.40 3.49
C ALA A 25 -54.02 -17.83 4.73
N GLY A 26 -55.00 -17.00 5.09
CA GLY A 26 -55.85 -17.19 6.28
C GLY A 26 -55.33 -16.42 7.50
N ALA A 27 -56.10 -16.48 8.60
CA ALA A 27 -55.75 -15.77 9.83
C ALA A 27 -54.36 -16.18 10.35
N GLY A 28 -53.57 -15.21 10.78
CA GLY A 28 -52.21 -15.43 11.29
C GLY A 28 -51.13 -15.65 10.21
N SER A 29 -51.48 -15.63 8.92
CA SER A 29 -50.50 -15.69 7.82
C SER A 29 -49.79 -14.35 7.60
N LEU A 30 -48.61 -14.37 6.97
CA LEU A 30 -47.92 -13.15 6.54
C LEU A 30 -48.78 -12.32 5.58
N ARG A 31 -49.50 -12.98 4.66
CA ARG A 31 -50.45 -12.33 3.76
C ARG A 31 -51.52 -11.53 4.52
N ALA A 32 -52.09 -12.12 5.57
CA ALA A 32 -53.09 -11.43 6.41
C ALA A 32 -52.48 -10.28 7.21
N ALA A 33 -51.25 -10.44 7.71
CA ALA A 33 -50.52 -9.39 8.43
C ALA A 33 -50.22 -8.18 7.53
N ILE A 34 -49.69 -8.40 6.31
CA ILE A 34 -49.45 -7.32 5.34
C ILE A 34 -50.78 -6.63 4.97
N THR A 35 -51.84 -7.41 4.71
CA THR A 35 -53.16 -6.83 4.39
C THR A 35 -53.67 -5.94 5.53
N SER A 36 -53.45 -6.35 6.77
CA SER A 36 -53.89 -5.61 7.96
C SER A 36 -53.06 -4.36 8.19
N ALA A 37 -51.73 -4.43 8.00
CA ALA A 37 -50.84 -3.27 8.06
C ALA A 37 -51.19 -2.23 6.98
N ASN A 38 -51.43 -2.66 5.74
CA ASN A 38 -51.86 -1.76 4.68
C ASN A 38 -53.19 -1.04 4.97
N GLY A 39 -54.05 -1.64 5.80
CA GLY A 39 -55.34 -1.07 6.21
C GLY A 39 -55.28 -0.24 7.50
N ALA A 40 -54.16 -0.26 8.23
CA ALA A 40 -53.99 0.50 9.46
C ALA A 40 -53.28 1.84 9.17
N ALA A 41 -53.36 2.74 10.15
CA ALA A 41 -52.76 4.08 10.05
C ALA A 41 -51.52 4.16 10.95
N GLY A 42 -50.43 4.69 10.40
CA GLY A 42 -49.15 4.82 11.10
C GLY A 42 -48.09 3.87 10.55
N ALA A 43 -46.90 3.89 11.17
CA ALA A 43 -45.82 2.98 10.84
C ALA A 43 -45.99 1.67 11.63
N ASP A 44 -46.57 0.67 10.99
CA ASP A 44 -46.96 -0.58 11.65
C ASP A 44 -45.78 -1.53 11.81
N THR A 45 -45.93 -2.54 12.66
CA THR A 45 -44.94 -3.58 12.90
C THR A 45 -45.52 -4.96 12.61
N ILE A 46 -44.85 -5.74 11.77
CA ILE A 46 -45.13 -7.16 11.54
C ILE A 46 -44.06 -8.00 12.24
N GLN A 47 -44.48 -8.84 13.18
CA GLN A 47 -43.62 -9.76 13.93
C GLN A 47 -44.03 -11.22 13.72
N PHE A 48 -43.18 -12.14 14.11
CA PHE A 48 -43.34 -13.57 13.91
C PHE A 48 -43.28 -14.31 15.24
N ASN A 49 -44.24 -15.21 15.46
CA ASN A 49 -44.26 -16.15 16.56
C ASN A 49 -44.90 -17.46 16.09
N ILE A 50 -44.32 -18.05 15.04
CA ILE A 50 -44.80 -19.30 14.45
C ILE A 50 -44.28 -20.47 15.29
N ALA A 51 -45.18 -21.33 15.74
CA ALA A 51 -44.86 -22.48 16.58
C ALA A 51 -43.95 -23.51 15.87
N GLY A 52 -43.12 -24.19 16.66
CA GLY A 52 -42.21 -25.26 16.21
C GLY A 52 -40.74 -24.96 16.50
N ALA A 53 -39.84 -25.88 16.08
CA ALA A 53 -38.38 -25.71 16.11
C ALA A 53 -37.78 -25.63 14.69
N GLY A 54 -36.63 -24.99 14.52
CA GLY A 54 -35.99 -24.83 13.20
C GLY A 54 -36.57 -23.68 12.36
N VAL A 55 -36.29 -23.70 11.06
CA VAL A 55 -36.77 -22.71 10.08
C VAL A 55 -38.28 -22.84 9.87
N ARG A 56 -38.96 -21.71 9.75
CA ARG A 56 -40.39 -21.56 9.42
C ARG A 56 -40.49 -21.15 7.96
N THR A 57 -40.65 -22.15 7.10
CA THR A 57 -40.80 -21.92 5.66
C THR A 57 -42.25 -21.60 5.34
N ILE A 58 -42.49 -20.36 4.89
CA ILE A 58 -43.73 -19.92 4.26
C ILE A 58 -43.53 -20.14 2.75
N THR A 59 -44.19 -21.17 2.21
CA THR A 59 -44.20 -21.41 0.77
C THR A 59 -45.25 -20.49 0.15
N VAL A 60 -44.80 -19.50 -0.62
CA VAL A 60 -45.66 -18.48 -1.21
C VAL A 60 -46.37 -19.09 -2.43
N ALA A 61 -47.70 -19.11 -2.42
CA ALA A 61 -48.50 -19.75 -3.46
C ALA A 61 -48.91 -18.78 -4.58
N SER A 62 -48.96 -17.49 -4.28
CA SER A 62 -49.27 -16.39 -5.20
C SER A 62 -48.63 -15.10 -4.70
N ALA A 63 -48.50 -14.07 -5.54
CA ALA A 63 -47.92 -12.79 -5.13
C ALA A 63 -48.50 -12.31 -3.79
N LEU A 64 -47.63 -11.98 -2.83
CA LEU A 64 -48.04 -11.36 -1.57
C LEU A 64 -48.65 -9.98 -1.85
N PRO A 65 -49.54 -9.46 -0.98
CA PRO A 65 -50.07 -8.12 -1.14
C PRO A 65 -48.93 -7.10 -1.19
N THR A 66 -49.00 -6.15 -2.12
CA THR A 66 -48.05 -5.02 -2.16
C THR A 66 -48.12 -4.27 -0.84
N ILE A 67 -46.98 -3.90 -0.28
CA ILE A 67 -46.89 -3.07 0.92
C ILE A 67 -47.20 -1.62 0.51
N THR A 68 -48.27 -1.04 1.05
CA THR A 68 -48.79 0.29 0.67
C THR A 68 -48.82 1.29 1.82
N GLY A 69 -48.42 0.88 3.02
CA GLY A 69 -48.20 1.76 4.17
C GLY A 69 -46.81 1.53 4.78
N PRO A 70 -46.24 2.52 5.51
CA PRO A 70 -44.97 2.35 6.21
C PRO A 70 -45.03 1.17 7.17
N VAL A 71 -44.07 0.26 7.10
CA VAL A 71 -44.09 -0.96 7.91
C VAL A 71 -42.68 -1.44 8.26
N PHE A 72 -42.53 -1.85 9.52
CA PHE A 72 -41.36 -2.56 10.04
C PHE A 72 -41.67 -4.06 10.07
N ILE A 73 -41.08 -4.83 9.15
CA ILE A 73 -41.25 -6.28 9.05
C ILE A 73 -40.04 -6.98 9.64
N ASP A 74 -40.23 -7.59 10.80
CA ASP A 74 -39.15 -8.07 11.67
C ASP A 74 -39.10 -9.59 11.74
N GLY A 75 -38.34 -10.23 10.85
CA GLY A 75 -38.05 -11.66 10.91
C GLY A 75 -37.24 -12.08 12.14
N TYR A 76 -36.46 -11.16 12.74
CA TYR A 76 -35.71 -11.43 13.97
C TYR A 76 -36.62 -11.63 15.19
N SER A 77 -37.85 -11.15 15.16
CA SER A 77 -38.82 -11.39 16.24
C SER A 77 -39.21 -12.87 16.42
N GLN A 78 -38.98 -13.73 15.43
CA GLN A 78 -39.25 -15.16 15.54
C GLN A 78 -38.36 -15.81 16.62
N PRO A 79 -38.94 -16.54 17.60
CA PRO A 79 -38.14 -17.26 18.58
C PRO A 79 -37.08 -18.18 17.97
N GLY A 80 -35.86 -18.09 18.52
CA GLY A 80 -34.70 -18.89 18.11
C GLY A 80 -33.81 -18.27 17.05
N THR A 81 -34.04 -17.02 16.67
CA THR A 81 -33.15 -16.21 15.83
C THR A 81 -31.93 -15.70 16.61
N VAL A 82 -30.86 -15.38 15.89
CA VAL A 82 -29.64 -14.77 16.46
C VAL A 82 -29.15 -13.71 15.48
N TRP A 83 -28.81 -12.53 15.99
CA TRP A 83 -28.21 -11.44 15.21
C TRP A 83 -26.76 -11.75 14.84
N ASN A 84 -26.29 -11.23 13.70
CA ASN A 84 -24.87 -11.37 13.36
C ASN A 84 -23.99 -10.58 14.33
N THR A 85 -22.87 -11.18 14.76
CA THR A 85 -21.83 -10.55 15.57
C THR A 85 -20.42 -10.76 15.01
N THR A 86 -20.30 -11.34 13.81
CA THR A 86 -19.02 -11.69 13.20
C THR A 86 -18.70 -10.87 11.95
N ASP A 87 -17.42 -10.58 11.76
CA ASP A 87 -16.85 -10.00 10.53
C ASP A 87 -15.42 -10.51 10.32
N PRO A 88 -15.06 -11.16 9.19
CA PRO A 88 -15.89 -11.52 8.03
C PRO A 88 -17.03 -12.51 8.34
N GLY A 89 -18.03 -12.56 7.45
CA GLY A 89 -19.12 -13.55 7.49
C GLY A 89 -20.37 -13.13 8.27
N SER A 90 -21.30 -14.05 8.45
CA SER A 90 -22.48 -13.88 9.28
C SER A 90 -22.74 -15.13 10.09
N ASN A 91 -22.76 -15.02 11.42
CA ASN A 91 -23.25 -16.06 12.30
C ASN A 91 -24.74 -15.90 12.64
N ALA A 92 -25.46 -15.04 11.91
CA ALA A 92 -26.89 -14.87 12.09
C ALA A 92 -27.63 -16.19 11.90
N VAL A 93 -28.57 -16.46 12.81
CA VAL A 93 -29.49 -17.59 12.69
C VAL A 93 -30.84 -17.03 12.30
N LEU A 94 -31.19 -17.12 11.02
CA LEU A 94 -32.48 -16.67 10.51
C LEU A 94 -33.50 -17.81 10.58
N ARG A 95 -34.74 -17.48 10.97
CA ARG A 95 -35.79 -18.49 11.21
C ARG A 95 -36.99 -18.37 10.31
N ILE A 96 -37.15 -17.30 9.56
CA ILE A 96 -38.26 -17.14 8.62
C ILE A 96 -37.74 -17.28 7.21
N GLU A 97 -38.25 -18.27 6.47
CA GLU A 97 -37.95 -18.45 5.05
C GLU A 97 -39.20 -18.12 4.21
N LEU A 98 -39.07 -17.18 3.27
CA LEU A 98 -40.03 -16.97 2.19
C LEU A 98 -39.54 -17.72 0.95
N ASN A 99 -40.26 -18.78 0.60
CA ASN A 99 -39.92 -19.67 -0.49
C ASN A 99 -40.91 -19.46 -1.64
N GLY A 100 -40.45 -18.93 -2.77
CA GLY A 100 -41.28 -18.69 -3.97
C GLY A 100 -41.62 -19.95 -4.77
N ASN A 101 -41.12 -21.12 -4.37
CA ASN A 101 -41.34 -22.43 -4.98
C ASN A 101 -41.06 -22.48 -6.50
N ASN A 102 -40.19 -21.59 -7.00
CA ASN A 102 -39.93 -21.37 -8.42
C ASN A 102 -41.19 -21.10 -9.26
N ALA A 103 -42.26 -20.60 -8.63
CA ALA A 103 -43.56 -20.34 -9.26
C ALA A 103 -44.03 -18.90 -9.07
N VAL A 104 -43.55 -18.22 -8.03
CA VAL A 104 -43.92 -16.83 -7.73
C VAL A 104 -42.85 -15.87 -8.23
N ALA A 105 -43.29 -14.85 -8.96
CA ALA A 105 -42.42 -13.84 -9.56
C ALA A 105 -41.64 -13.03 -8.52
N THR A 106 -42.35 -12.39 -7.58
CA THR A 106 -41.76 -11.50 -6.58
C THR A 106 -42.18 -11.93 -5.18
N GLY A 107 -41.22 -11.96 -4.25
CA GLY A 107 -41.47 -12.21 -2.83
C GLY A 107 -42.22 -11.06 -2.17
N LEU A 108 -41.53 -9.94 -1.95
CA LEU A 108 -42.09 -8.73 -1.35
C LEU A 108 -42.05 -7.56 -2.36
N THR A 109 -43.18 -6.88 -2.54
CA THR A 109 -43.25 -5.64 -3.32
C THR A 109 -43.53 -4.46 -2.39
N VAL A 110 -42.64 -3.48 -2.37
CA VAL A 110 -42.71 -2.29 -1.50
C VAL A 110 -43.13 -1.09 -2.34
N ASN A 111 -44.27 -0.49 -1.99
CA ASN A 111 -44.84 0.71 -2.59
C ASN A 111 -45.23 1.75 -1.53
N ALA A 112 -44.41 1.83 -0.48
CA ALA A 112 -44.59 2.76 0.63
C ALA A 112 -43.23 3.17 1.19
N ASN A 113 -43.12 4.42 1.60
CA ASN A 113 -41.89 4.96 2.17
C ASN A 113 -41.62 4.37 3.55
N ASP A 114 -40.39 4.51 4.01
CA ASP A 114 -39.96 4.23 5.39
C ASP A 114 -40.26 2.79 5.84
N CYS A 115 -40.17 1.84 4.91
CA CYS A 115 -40.33 0.42 5.19
C CYS A 115 -39.01 -0.22 5.63
N THR A 116 -39.05 -1.19 6.53
CA THR A 116 -37.89 -2.01 6.89
C THR A 116 -38.20 -3.48 6.73
N ILE A 117 -37.29 -4.23 6.12
CA ILE A 117 -37.37 -5.68 5.93
C ILE A 117 -36.08 -6.31 6.48
N GLN A 118 -36.21 -7.12 7.53
CA GLN A 118 -35.04 -7.71 8.17
C GLN A 118 -35.22 -9.15 8.65
N GLY A 119 -34.11 -9.90 8.72
CA GLY A 119 -34.06 -11.22 9.35
C GLY A 119 -34.72 -12.35 8.56
N PHE A 120 -34.83 -12.21 7.24
CA PHE A 120 -35.45 -13.21 6.36
C PHE A 120 -34.44 -14.02 5.56
N ILE A 121 -34.80 -15.28 5.30
CA ILE A 121 -34.28 -16.03 4.16
C ILE A 121 -35.29 -15.85 3.02
N LEU A 122 -34.87 -15.35 1.85
CA LEU A 122 -35.72 -15.21 0.68
C LEU A 122 -35.12 -15.97 -0.50
N ASN A 123 -35.82 -16.94 -1.06
CA ASN A 123 -35.31 -17.74 -2.17
C ASN A 123 -36.43 -18.29 -3.08
N ARG A 124 -36.00 -18.81 -4.24
CA ARG A 124 -36.82 -19.50 -5.23
C ARG A 124 -37.93 -18.64 -5.83
N PHE A 125 -37.70 -17.34 -5.96
CA PHE A 125 -38.57 -16.42 -6.71
C PHE A 125 -38.10 -16.32 -8.16
N THR A 126 -39.02 -16.34 -9.12
CA THR A 126 -38.65 -16.39 -10.55
C THR A 126 -38.23 -15.02 -11.11
N THR A 127 -38.47 -13.93 -10.39
CA THR A 127 -38.10 -12.58 -10.83
C THR A 127 -37.34 -11.82 -9.75
N ASN A 128 -37.88 -11.58 -8.55
CA ASN A 128 -37.20 -10.81 -7.50
C ASN A 128 -37.50 -11.37 -6.11
N SER A 129 -36.53 -11.37 -5.19
CA SER A 129 -36.86 -11.64 -3.77
C SER A 129 -37.56 -10.43 -3.14
N ILE A 130 -37.02 -9.22 -3.37
CA ILE A 130 -37.61 -7.95 -2.92
C ILE A 130 -37.62 -6.96 -4.10
N ASN A 131 -38.71 -6.23 -4.27
CA ASN A 131 -38.87 -5.20 -5.29
C ASN A 131 -39.36 -3.88 -4.65
N VAL A 132 -38.50 -2.87 -4.60
CA VAL A 132 -38.82 -1.50 -4.15
C VAL A 132 -39.19 -0.67 -5.37
N GLN A 133 -40.45 -0.20 -5.41
CA GLN A 133 -41.00 0.48 -6.57
C GLN A 133 -40.52 1.92 -6.72
N SER A 134 -40.67 2.48 -7.92
CA SER A 134 -40.36 3.88 -8.21
C SER A 134 -41.19 4.82 -7.35
N GLY A 135 -40.57 5.91 -6.88
CA GLY A 135 -41.22 6.90 -6.01
C GLY A 135 -41.31 6.49 -4.54
N VAL A 136 -40.80 5.30 -4.17
CA VAL A 136 -40.60 4.91 -2.78
C VAL A 136 -39.27 5.47 -2.27
N SER A 137 -39.24 5.97 -1.04
CA SER A 137 -38.01 6.39 -0.37
C SER A 137 -37.82 5.74 1.01
N GLY A 138 -36.58 5.69 1.50
CA GLY A 138 -36.29 5.31 2.89
C GLY A 138 -36.47 3.82 3.21
N THR A 139 -36.40 2.93 2.20
CA THR A 139 -36.53 1.48 2.45
C THR A 139 -35.24 0.90 3.02
N ARG A 140 -35.33 0.14 4.10
CA ARG A 140 -34.18 -0.50 4.76
C ARG A 140 -34.24 -2.03 4.60
N ILE A 141 -33.18 -2.63 4.09
CA ILE A 141 -33.07 -4.07 3.86
C ILE A 141 -31.87 -4.57 4.65
N LEU A 142 -32.13 -5.21 5.80
CA LEU A 142 -31.12 -5.45 6.84
C LEU A 142 -31.02 -6.92 7.23
N GLY A 143 -29.80 -7.49 7.26
CA GLY A 143 -29.55 -8.79 7.87
C GLY A 143 -30.31 -9.96 7.24
N ASN A 144 -30.55 -9.92 5.92
CA ASN A 144 -31.29 -10.95 5.19
C ASN A 144 -30.36 -11.90 4.42
N PHE A 145 -30.79 -13.14 4.24
CA PHE A 145 -30.16 -14.14 3.39
C PHE A 145 -30.97 -14.28 2.10
N ILE A 146 -30.45 -13.80 0.98
CA ILE A 146 -31.17 -13.61 -0.29
C ILE A 146 -30.59 -14.53 -1.35
N GLY A 147 -31.44 -15.41 -1.88
CA GLY A 147 -31.12 -16.43 -2.87
C GLY A 147 -30.23 -17.56 -2.38
N THR A 148 -30.03 -17.69 -1.06
CA THR A 148 -29.30 -18.80 -0.41
C THR A 148 -30.25 -19.81 0.26
N ASN A 149 -29.70 -20.94 0.70
CA ASN A 149 -30.36 -21.82 1.66
C ASN A 149 -30.41 -21.17 3.06
N ALA A 150 -31.15 -21.77 3.99
CA ALA A 150 -31.34 -21.20 5.33
C ALA A 150 -30.06 -21.03 6.18
N LEU A 151 -28.99 -21.74 5.85
CA LEU A 151 -27.69 -21.60 6.53
C LEU A 151 -26.76 -20.59 5.83
N GLY A 152 -27.14 -20.06 4.68
CA GLY A 152 -26.27 -19.24 3.84
C GLY A 152 -25.06 -20.02 3.28
N THR A 153 -25.12 -21.34 3.21
CA THR A 153 -24.00 -22.20 2.78
C THR A 153 -24.05 -22.64 1.33
N ALA A 154 -25.17 -22.42 0.64
CA ALA A 154 -25.33 -22.74 -0.77
C ALA A 154 -26.37 -21.82 -1.44
N ALA A 155 -26.20 -21.56 -2.73
CA ALA A 155 -27.21 -20.92 -3.55
C ALA A 155 -28.49 -21.78 -3.60
N SER A 156 -29.66 -21.15 -3.48
CA SER A 156 -30.98 -21.78 -3.65
C SER A 156 -31.81 -21.15 -4.77
N GLY A 157 -31.25 -20.15 -5.46
CA GLY A 157 -31.84 -19.53 -6.65
C GLY A 157 -32.80 -18.39 -6.32
N THR A 158 -32.78 -17.36 -7.15
CA THR A 158 -33.78 -16.29 -7.31
C THR A 158 -33.54 -15.64 -8.68
N GLY A 159 -34.48 -14.89 -9.23
CA GLY A 159 -34.21 -14.12 -10.46
C GLY A 159 -33.14 -13.04 -10.20
N ASN A 160 -33.57 -11.92 -9.63
CA ASN A 160 -32.74 -10.95 -8.94
C ASN A 160 -32.88 -11.16 -7.42
N GLY A 161 -31.89 -10.74 -6.64
CA GLY A 161 -32.04 -10.68 -5.20
C GLY A 161 -32.97 -9.53 -4.81
N VAL A 162 -32.46 -8.32 -4.89
CA VAL A 162 -33.19 -7.08 -4.59
C VAL A 162 -33.20 -6.18 -5.82
N VAL A 163 -34.36 -5.60 -6.14
CA VAL A 163 -34.51 -4.52 -7.13
C VAL A 163 -34.94 -3.26 -6.43
N ILE A 164 -34.27 -2.13 -6.72
CA ILE A 164 -34.58 -0.81 -6.20
C ILE A 164 -34.78 0.16 -7.35
N ALA A 165 -36.00 0.68 -7.48
CA ALA A 165 -36.35 1.78 -8.38
C ALA A 165 -36.65 3.09 -7.62
N GLY A 166 -36.61 3.04 -6.28
CA GLY A 166 -36.85 4.15 -5.37
C GLY A 166 -35.56 4.77 -4.82
N SER A 167 -35.70 5.83 -4.02
CA SER A 167 -34.57 6.59 -3.48
C SER A 167 -34.25 6.26 -2.02
N ASP A 168 -33.13 6.77 -1.53
CA ASP A 168 -32.77 6.82 -0.10
C ASP A 168 -32.87 5.47 0.62
N SER A 169 -32.69 4.36 -0.11
CA SER A 169 -32.76 3.02 0.45
C SER A 169 -31.41 2.62 1.04
N GLU A 170 -31.45 1.91 2.16
CA GLU A 170 -30.29 1.36 2.84
C GLU A 170 -30.29 -0.16 2.68
N VAL A 171 -29.32 -0.69 1.91
CA VAL A 171 -29.10 -2.13 1.77
C VAL A 171 -27.89 -2.50 2.63
N GLY A 172 -28.17 -3.19 3.72
CA GLY A 172 -27.22 -3.41 4.80
C GLY A 172 -27.28 -2.25 5.80
N GLY A 173 -26.18 -1.96 6.47
CA GLY A 173 -26.13 -0.85 7.44
C GLY A 173 -24.70 -0.56 7.86
N TRP A 174 -24.52 0.20 8.93
CA TRP A 174 -23.20 0.60 9.41
C TRP A 174 -22.44 -0.51 10.14
N GLY A 175 -23.13 -1.53 10.65
CA GLY A 175 -22.57 -2.62 11.43
C GLY A 175 -22.73 -3.99 10.77
N ALA A 176 -21.86 -4.93 11.15
CA ALA A 176 -21.90 -6.31 10.66
C ALA A 176 -23.23 -7.01 10.96
N GLU A 177 -23.94 -6.61 12.01
CA GLU A 177 -25.26 -7.09 12.39
C GLU A 177 -26.34 -6.92 11.29
N TYR A 178 -26.16 -5.94 10.39
CA TYR A 178 -27.11 -5.64 9.30
C TYR A 178 -26.71 -6.27 7.96
N ARG A 179 -25.64 -7.06 7.92
CA ARG A 179 -25.12 -7.69 6.70
C ARG A 179 -26.14 -8.57 6.00
N ASN A 180 -26.51 -8.20 4.78
CA ASN A 180 -27.20 -9.12 3.90
C ASN A 180 -26.20 -10.04 3.17
N ILE A 181 -26.65 -11.26 2.86
CA ILE A 181 -25.92 -12.22 2.04
C ILE A 181 -26.70 -12.45 0.75
N PHE A 182 -26.08 -12.23 -0.40
CA PHE A 182 -26.65 -12.40 -1.73
C PHE A 182 -25.96 -13.54 -2.49
N SER A 183 -26.73 -14.45 -3.05
CA SER A 183 -26.26 -15.51 -3.95
C SER A 183 -27.41 -16.00 -4.83
N GLY A 184 -27.12 -16.80 -5.86
CA GLY A 184 -28.14 -17.48 -6.66
C GLY A 184 -29.06 -16.57 -7.49
N ALA A 185 -28.74 -15.29 -7.66
CA ALA A 185 -29.46 -14.34 -8.50
C ALA A 185 -28.91 -14.36 -9.94
N THR A 186 -29.52 -15.18 -10.80
CA THR A 186 -28.99 -15.49 -12.13
C THR A 186 -29.59 -14.68 -13.28
N THR A 187 -30.57 -13.80 -13.03
CA THR A 187 -31.22 -13.03 -14.12
C THR A 187 -30.50 -11.75 -14.48
N ASN A 188 -30.04 -10.98 -13.48
CA ASN A 188 -29.17 -9.82 -13.70
C ASN A 188 -28.18 -9.67 -12.53
N ALA A 189 -28.68 -9.43 -11.32
CA ALA A 189 -27.79 -9.15 -10.19
C ALA A 189 -28.34 -9.59 -8.84
N GLY A 190 -27.42 -9.73 -7.87
CA GLY A 190 -27.77 -9.83 -6.45
C GLY A 190 -28.54 -8.58 -6.00
N LEU A 191 -28.06 -7.40 -6.37
CA LEU A 191 -28.71 -6.11 -6.12
C LEU A 191 -28.76 -5.27 -7.41
N ARG A 192 -29.94 -4.82 -7.81
CA ARG A 192 -30.16 -4.07 -9.05
C ARG A 192 -30.85 -2.73 -8.78
N PHE A 193 -30.24 -1.63 -9.20
CA PHE A 193 -30.82 -0.29 -9.22
C PHE A 193 -31.28 0.06 -10.64
N THR A 194 -32.51 0.53 -10.78
CA THR A 194 -33.10 0.75 -12.11
C THR A 194 -34.03 1.96 -12.17
N GLY A 195 -33.84 2.80 -13.19
CA GLY A 195 -34.65 4.00 -13.39
C GLY A 195 -34.08 5.22 -12.68
N ALA A 196 -34.38 6.42 -13.18
CA ALA A 196 -33.92 7.68 -12.60
C ALA A 196 -34.44 7.99 -11.18
N GLY A 197 -35.44 7.23 -10.71
CA GLY A 197 -35.88 7.28 -9.31
C GLY A 197 -34.97 6.51 -8.35
N ALA A 198 -34.10 5.63 -8.87
CA ALA A 198 -33.14 4.89 -8.08
C ALA A 198 -31.94 5.76 -7.72
N SER A 199 -32.13 6.65 -6.74
CA SER A 199 -31.12 7.63 -6.34
C SER A 199 -30.86 7.74 -4.85
N SER A 200 -29.69 8.25 -4.48
CA SER A 200 -29.30 8.44 -3.07
C SER A 200 -29.34 7.15 -2.25
N ASN A 201 -29.22 5.98 -2.89
CA ASN A 201 -29.24 4.71 -2.18
C ASN A 201 -27.85 4.34 -1.67
N HIS A 202 -27.80 3.65 -0.54
CA HIS A 202 -26.56 3.23 0.09
C HIS A 202 -26.47 1.71 0.23
N VAL A 203 -25.32 1.15 -0.14
CA VAL A 203 -25.02 -0.28 -0.05
C VAL A 203 -23.78 -0.46 0.83
N ARG A 204 -23.96 -1.03 2.02
CA ARG A 204 -22.89 -1.15 3.02
C ARG A 204 -22.86 -2.53 3.67
N VAL A 205 -21.66 -3.04 3.96
CA VAL A 205 -21.42 -4.23 4.80
C VAL A 205 -22.02 -5.55 4.26
N ASN A 206 -22.47 -5.60 3.01
CA ASN A 206 -23.07 -6.80 2.42
C ASN A 206 -22.04 -7.79 1.88
N GLN A 207 -22.48 -9.04 1.69
CA GLN A 207 -21.70 -10.09 1.03
C GLN A 207 -22.43 -10.58 -0.23
N PHE A 208 -21.72 -10.60 -1.35
CA PHE A 208 -22.22 -11.09 -2.64
C PHE A 208 -21.36 -12.29 -3.08
N GLY A 209 -22.02 -13.41 -3.36
CA GLY A 209 -21.41 -14.65 -3.85
C GLY A 209 -20.63 -15.45 -2.81
N LEU A 210 -20.56 -14.99 -1.56
CA LEU A 210 -19.97 -15.70 -0.44
C LEU A 210 -21.02 -16.42 0.41
N SER A 211 -20.57 -17.50 1.03
CA SER A 211 -21.33 -18.18 2.07
C SER A 211 -21.34 -17.37 3.37
N ALA A 212 -22.21 -17.74 4.31
CA ALA A 212 -22.27 -17.16 5.64
C ALA A 212 -20.96 -17.24 6.44
N ASN A 213 -20.01 -18.12 6.10
CA ASN A 213 -18.69 -18.10 6.75
C ASN A 213 -17.78 -16.94 6.27
N GLY A 214 -18.20 -16.19 5.24
CA GLY A 214 -17.48 -15.06 4.66
C GLY A 214 -16.21 -15.37 3.89
N THR A 215 -15.93 -16.63 3.58
CA THR A 215 -14.71 -17.05 2.86
C THR A 215 -15.00 -18.01 1.72
N THR A 216 -15.97 -18.91 1.87
CA THR A 216 -16.35 -19.86 0.82
C THR A 216 -17.20 -19.18 -0.25
N VAL A 217 -16.73 -19.19 -1.50
CA VAL A 217 -17.52 -18.74 -2.65
C VAL A 217 -18.61 -19.76 -2.95
N ILE A 218 -19.86 -19.32 -2.96
CA ILE A 218 -21.05 -20.09 -3.35
C ILE A 218 -21.67 -19.59 -4.66
N GLY A 219 -21.23 -18.41 -5.15
CA GLY A 219 -21.48 -17.89 -6.49
C GLY A 219 -22.96 -17.76 -6.86
N GLY A 220 -23.26 -18.06 -8.13
CA GLY A 220 -24.61 -18.04 -8.68
C GLY A 220 -25.16 -16.64 -8.93
N LEU A 221 -24.29 -15.65 -9.10
CA LEU A 221 -24.64 -14.27 -9.45
C LEU A 221 -24.26 -14.01 -10.90
N GLN A 222 -25.11 -13.33 -11.68
CA GLN A 222 -24.69 -12.79 -12.97
C GLN A 222 -23.81 -11.54 -12.76
N GLN A 223 -24.31 -10.52 -12.07
CA GLN A 223 -23.50 -9.44 -11.47
C GLN A 223 -23.70 -9.42 -9.95
N GLY A 224 -22.72 -8.91 -9.20
CA GLY A 224 -22.89 -8.63 -7.78
C GLY A 224 -23.93 -7.51 -7.58
N ILE A 225 -23.59 -6.33 -8.10
CA ILE A 225 -24.42 -5.12 -8.09
C ILE A 225 -24.55 -4.59 -9.52
N ARG A 226 -25.72 -4.07 -9.88
CA ARG A 226 -25.98 -3.49 -11.20
C ARG A 226 -26.75 -2.18 -11.10
N PHE A 227 -26.26 -1.14 -11.78
CA PHE A 227 -26.96 0.13 -11.98
C PHE A 227 -27.36 0.27 -13.45
N GLU A 228 -28.60 0.68 -13.71
CA GLU A 228 -29.05 0.89 -15.09
C GLU A 228 -30.23 1.85 -15.23
N SER A 229 -30.54 2.17 -16.48
CA SER A 229 -31.74 2.94 -16.86
C SER A 229 -31.85 4.30 -16.17
N GLY A 230 -30.71 4.96 -15.88
CA GLY A 230 -30.68 6.28 -15.29
C GLY A 230 -30.50 6.33 -13.77
N ALA A 231 -30.24 5.20 -13.12
CA ALA A 231 -29.96 5.19 -11.68
C ALA A 231 -28.72 6.04 -11.35
N ASN A 232 -28.84 6.97 -10.41
CA ASN A 232 -27.79 7.96 -10.15
C ASN A 232 -27.65 8.32 -8.67
N TRP A 233 -26.54 8.94 -8.28
CA TRP A 233 -26.29 9.38 -6.89
C TRP A 233 -26.30 8.23 -5.86
N ASN A 234 -25.96 7.01 -6.27
CA ASN A 234 -25.92 5.88 -5.35
C ASN A 234 -24.50 5.63 -4.84
N GLN A 235 -24.39 5.11 -3.63
CA GLN A 235 -23.11 4.83 -2.98
C GLN A 235 -22.96 3.34 -2.65
N VAL A 236 -21.88 2.74 -3.13
CA VAL A 236 -21.47 1.37 -2.80
C VAL A 236 -20.19 1.42 -1.99
N GLY A 237 -20.30 1.03 -0.71
CA GLY A 237 -19.21 1.04 0.24
C GLY A 237 -18.75 2.45 0.62
N GLU A 238 -17.82 2.48 1.57
CA GLU A 238 -17.20 3.70 2.07
C GLU A 238 -15.74 3.38 2.44
N THR A 239 -14.84 4.33 2.23
CA THR A 239 -13.42 4.15 2.52
C THR A 239 -13.21 3.97 4.02
N GLY A 240 -12.45 2.93 4.43
CA GLY A 240 -12.00 2.72 5.81
C GLY A 240 -13.03 2.06 6.76
N CYS A 241 -14.30 2.00 6.41
CA CYS A 241 -15.31 1.22 7.14
C CYS A 241 -16.52 0.98 6.22
N CYS A 242 -17.33 -0.05 6.48
CA CYS A 242 -18.58 -0.28 5.73
C CYS A 242 -18.46 -0.81 4.29
N TYR A 243 -17.34 -1.44 3.95
CA TYR A 243 -17.12 -2.09 2.65
C TYR A 243 -18.07 -3.28 2.40
N ASN A 244 -18.41 -3.50 1.12
CA ASN A 244 -19.06 -4.74 0.67
C ASN A 244 -17.99 -5.74 0.22
N ARG A 245 -18.30 -7.04 0.32
CA ARG A 245 -17.48 -8.12 -0.24
C ARG A 245 -18.17 -8.69 -1.47
N ILE A 246 -17.54 -8.62 -2.63
CA ILE A 246 -18.15 -8.94 -3.92
C ILE A 246 -17.24 -9.90 -4.68
N THR A 247 -17.70 -11.14 -4.87
CA THR A 247 -16.92 -12.19 -5.54
C THR A 247 -17.84 -13.23 -6.18
N GLY A 248 -17.31 -14.03 -7.12
CA GLY A 248 -18.01 -15.18 -7.68
C GLY A 248 -19.21 -14.86 -8.55
N ALA A 249 -19.31 -13.62 -9.05
CA ALA A 249 -20.21 -13.29 -10.15
C ALA A 249 -19.66 -13.85 -11.48
N THR A 250 -20.53 -14.27 -12.40
CA THR A 250 -20.10 -14.74 -13.73
C THR A 250 -19.77 -13.60 -14.69
N GLY A 251 -20.30 -12.41 -14.43
CA GLY A 251 -19.92 -11.15 -15.08
C GLY A 251 -19.19 -10.24 -14.09
N ALA A 252 -19.39 -8.92 -14.21
CA ALA A 252 -18.74 -7.94 -13.35
C ALA A 252 -19.16 -8.04 -11.87
N GLY A 253 -18.25 -7.65 -10.97
CA GLY A 253 -18.59 -7.44 -9.56
C GLY A 253 -19.66 -6.36 -9.41
N ILE A 254 -19.40 -5.20 -10.02
CA ILE A 254 -20.33 -4.07 -10.12
C ILE A 254 -20.41 -3.62 -11.59
N ALA A 255 -21.61 -3.61 -12.17
CA ALA A 255 -21.84 -3.09 -13.51
C ALA A 255 -22.64 -1.78 -13.47
N ILE A 256 -22.21 -0.77 -14.21
CA ILE A 256 -22.91 0.52 -14.35
C ILE A 256 -23.22 0.72 -15.83
N ILE A 257 -24.51 0.77 -16.20
CA ILE A 257 -24.92 0.59 -17.59
C ILE A 257 -25.86 1.71 -18.06
N GLY A 258 -25.57 2.25 -19.24
CA GLY A 258 -26.34 3.29 -19.90
C GLY A 258 -25.86 4.71 -19.57
N ALA A 259 -25.91 5.60 -20.57
CA ALA A 259 -25.30 6.92 -20.51
C ALA A 259 -25.95 7.92 -19.53
N ALA A 260 -27.14 7.62 -18.99
CA ALA A 260 -27.78 8.44 -17.96
C ALA A 260 -27.57 7.87 -16.54
N THR A 261 -26.84 6.75 -16.42
CA THR A 261 -26.58 6.06 -15.15
C THR A 261 -25.23 6.58 -14.61
N ASP A 262 -25.29 7.77 -14.02
CA ASP A 262 -24.12 8.55 -13.59
C ASP A 262 -24.14 8.81 -12.07
N ASN A 263 -23.14 9.49 -11.55
CA ASN A 263 -22.98 9.86 -10.15
C ASN A 263 -23.03 8.66 -9.17
N ASN A 264 -22.61 7.48 -9.61
CA ASN A 264 -22.60 6.28 -8.76
C ASN A 264 -21.19 6.06 -8.18
N SER A 265 -21.07 6.22 -6.87
CA SER A 265 -19.81 6.11 -6.13
C SER A 265 -19.51 4.67 -5.75
N VAL A 266 -18.30 4.20 -6.02
CA VAL A 266 -17.78 2.91 -5.54
C VAL A 266 -16.50 3.17 -4.74
N SER A 267 -16.49 2.82 -3.45
CA SER A 267 -15.32 3.07 -2.60
C SER A 267 -15.14 2.03 -1.51
N GLY A 268 -13.89 1.72 -1.19
CA GLY A 268 -13.50 0.86 -0.06
C GLY A 268 -13.94 -0.61 -0.16
N ASN A 269 -14.69 -1.02 -1.19
CA ASN A 269 -15.19 -2.38 -1.35
C ASN A 269 -14.06 -3.39 -1.56
N MET A 270 -14.28 -4.62 -1.10
CA MET A 270 -13.43 -5.76 -1.43
C MET A 270 -14.06 -6.50 -2.62
N ILE A 271 -13.47 -6.37 -3.79
CA ILE A 271 -13.96 -6.93 -5.05
C ILE A 271 -12.86 -7.84 -5.61
N TRP A 272 -13.13 -9.15 -5.71
CA TRP A 272 -12.17 -10.12 -6.24
C TRP A 272 -12.85 -11.33 -6.89
N GLY A 273 -12.19 -11.96 -7.87
CA GLY A 273 -12.59 -13.27 -8.39
C GLY A 273 -13.97 -13.30 -9.04
N ASN A 274 -14.36 -12.22 -9.72
CA ASN A 274 -15.52 -12.21 -10.62
C ASN A 274 -15.09 -12.66 -12.03
N GLY A 275 -16.07 -13.03 -12.87
CA GLY A 275 -15.83 -13.52 -14.23
C GLY A 275 -15.64 -12.40 -15.27
N GLY A 276 -16.07 -11.18 -14.94
CA GLY A 276 -15.73 -9.94 -15.65
C GLY A 276 -15.02 -8.97 -14.72
N LEU A 277 -14.93 -7.69 -15.09
CA LEU A 277 -14.23 -6.68 -14.30
C LEU A 277 -14.84 -6.46 -12.91
N GLY A 278 -14.02 -6.01 -11.95
CA GLY A 278 -14.51 -5.71 -10.61
C GLY A 278 -15.53 -4.56 -10.60
N VAL A 279 -15.25 -3.51 -11.37
CA VAL A 279 -16.16 -2.42 -11.73
C VAL A 279 -16.10 -2.30 -13.25
N ASP A 280 -17.26 -2.34 -13.90
CA ASP A 280 -17.41 -2.33 -15.36
C ASP A 280 -18.38 -1.22 -15.77
N LEU A 281 -17.88 -0.23 -16.51
CA LEU A 281 -18.66 0.87 -17.05
C LEU A 281 -19.13 0.50 -18.46
N GLY A 282 -20.42 0.20 -18.61
CA GLY A 282 -21.00 -0.23 -19.89
C GLY A 282 -21.27 -1.73 -19.95
N ASN A 283 -20.62 -2.53 -19.10
CA ASN A 283 -20.67 -3.99 -19.14
C ASN A 283 -20.18 -4.53 -20.50
N ASP A 284 -19.12 -3.94 -21.02
CA ASP A 284 -18.48 -4.23 -22.31
C ASP A 284 -16.96 -4.48 -22.20
N GLY A 285 -16.44 -4.57 -20.98
CA GLY A 285 -15.02 -4.79 -20.70
C GLY A 285 -14.32 -3.47 -20.40
N VAL A 286 -12.99 -3.43 -20.58
CA VAL A 286 -12.20 -2.25 -20.19
C VAL A 286 -12.57 -1.04 -21.04
N THR A 287 -13.07 0.00 -20.39
CA THR A 287 -13.32 1.33 -20.98
C THR A 287 -12.02 2.13 -20.95
N LEU A 288 -11.31 2.17 -22.08
CA LEU A 288 -10.02 2.84 -22.17
C LEU A 288 -10.13 4.35 -21.95
N ASN A 289 -9.12 4.91 -21.28
CA ASN A 289 -8.98 6.34 -21.11
C ASN A 289 -8.92 7.09 -22.46
N ASP A 290 -9.56 8.25 -22.51
CA ASP A 290 -9.59 9.18 -23.64
C ASP A 290 -9.12 10.59 -23.23
N GLY A 291 -9.11 11.53 -24.19
CA GLY A 291 -8.62 12.90 -23.96
C GLY A 291 -9.73 13.93 -24.16
N GLY A 292 -9.80 14.92 -23.26
CA GLY A 292 -10.77 16.02 -23.33
C GLY A 292 -12.11 15.66 -22.68
N ASP A 293 -12.07 15.60 -21.34
CA ASP A 293 -13.06 15.27 -20.29
C ASP A 293 -14.52 15.83 -20.37
N GLY A 294 -15.05 16.05 -21.56
CA GLY A 294 -16.48 16.08 -21.82
C GLY A 294 -17.03 14.67 -22.03
N ASP A 295 -16.69 13.76 -21.13
CA ASP A 295 -17.01 12.35 -21.23
C ASP A 295 -18.54 12.15 -21.07
N THR A 296 -19.10 11.19 -21.79
CA THR A 296 -20.52 10.84 -21.69
C THR A 296 -20.64 9.33 -21.61
N GLY A 297 -21.52 8.81 -20.77
CA GLY A 297 -21.62 7.37 -20.56
C GLY A 297 -21.97 7.02 -19.12
N PRO A 298 -21.94 5.73 -18.77
CA PRO A 298 -22.05 5.32 -17.38
C PRO A 298 -20.97 5.98 -16.53
N ASN A 299 -21.35 6.62 -15.42
CA ASN A 299 -20.47 7.48 -14.62
C ASN A 299 -19.65 8.49 -15.46
N ASP A 300 -20.27 9.05 -16.50
CA ASP A 300 -19.63 9.94 -17.46
C ASP A 300 -18.30 9.38 -17.98
N GLY A 301 -18.20 8.07 -18.23
CA GLY A 301 -16.98 7.49 -18.81
C GLY A 301 -15.69 7.75 -18.01
N GLN A 302 -15.80 8.01 -16.70
CA GLN A 302 -14.70 8.47 -15.87
C GLN A 302 -13.40 7.71 -16.14
N ASN A 303 -12.38 8.44 -16.59
CA ASN A 303 -11.02 7.95 -16.77
C ASN A 303 -10.50 7.24 -15.50
N PHE A 304 -9.77 6.13 -15.64
CA PHE A 304 -9.09 5.46 -14.53
C PHE A 304 -7.64 5.95 -14.37
N PRO A 305 -7.05 5.89 -13.17
CA PRO A 305 -5.64 6.21 -12.96
C PRO A 305 -4.70 5.27 -13.70
N VAL A 306 -3.57 5.78 -14.19
CA VAL A 306 -2.49 4.96 -14.75
C VAL A 306 -1.37 4.86 -13.72
N ILE A 307 -1.25 3.70 -13.08
CA ILE A 307 -0.13 3.42 -12.17
C ILE A 307 1.13 3.26 -13.02
N GLN A 308 2.12 4.11 -12.78
CA GLN A 308 3.41 4.03 -13.46
C GLN A 308 4.39 3.13 -12.71
N ALA A 309 4.25 3.09 -11.38
CA ALA A 309 5.00 2.19 -10.52
C ALA A 309 4.33 2.05 -9.14
N ALA A 310 4.58 0.92 -8.50
CA ALA A 310 4.33 0.74 -7.07
C ALA A 310 5.57 0.15 -6.42
N MET A 311 5.91 0.60 -5.21
CA MET A 311 6.99 0.05 -4.41
C MET A 311 6.50 -0.29 -3.01
N THR A 312 7.18 -1.20 -2.33
CA THR A 312 6.95 -1.50 -0.92
C THR A 312 8.25 -1.47 -0.12
N ASP A 313 8.16 -1.12 1.17
CA ASP A 313 9.27 -1.12 2.12
C ASP A 313 9.24 -2.36 3.03
N GLU A 314 10.19 -2.45 3.96
CA GLU A 314 10.28 -3.55 4.93
C GLU A 314 9.12 -3.58 5.93
N ASP A 315 8.45 -2.44 6.13
CA ASP A 315 7.24 -2.31 6.95
C ASP A 315 5.96 -2.64 6.16
N GLY A 316 6.09 -2.98 4.87
CA GLY A 316 4.99 -3.28 3.96
C GLY A 316 4.15 -2.06 3.57
N ARG A 317 4.65 -0.84 3.80
CA ARG A 317 4.05 0.38 3.26
C ARG A 317 4.25 0.39 1.76
N VAL A 318 3.23 0.84 1.04
CA VAL A 318 3.24 0.91 -0.42
C VAL A 318 3.34 2.37 -0.83
N TYR A 319 4.23 2.67 -1.77
CA TYR A 319 4.31 3.97 -2.42
C TYR A 319 3.97 3.80 -3.89
N VAL A 320 3.05 4.62 -4.40
CA VAL A 320 2.51 4.48 -5.75
C VAL A 320 2.69 5.78 -6.50
N ARG A 321 3.27 5.71 -7.70
CA ARG A 321 3.32 6.82 -8.64
C ARG A 321 2.21 6.63 -9.66
N THR A 322 1.32 7.61 -9.71
CA THR A 322 0.09 7.53 -10.49
C THR A 322 -0.01 8.75 -11.40
N ALA A 323 -0.22 8.51 -12.69
CA ALA A 323 -0.61 9.53 -13.65
C ALA A 323 -2.13 9.50 -13.83
N PHE A 324 -2.73 10.67 -14.01
CA PHE A 324 -4.16 10.80 -14.20
C PHE A 324 -4.50 12.00 -15.10
N THR A 325 -5.55 11.84 -15.88
CA THR A 325 -6.14 12.89 -16.72
C THR A 325 -7.64 12.96 -16.46
N GLY A 326 -8.16 14.16 -16.23
CA GLY A 326 -9.57 14.44 -16.00
C GLY A 326 -9.84 15.95 -16.11
N LEU A 327 -11.00 16.40 -15.63
CA LEU A 327 -11.43 17.82 -15.68
C LEU A 327 -10.37 18.77 -15.13
N PRO A 328 -10.08 19.92 -15.77
CA PRO A 328 -9.10 20.88 -15.26
C PRO A 328 -9.44 21.39 -13.86
N SER A 329 -8.41 21.55 -13.02
CA SER A 329 -8.53 22.12 -11.66
C SER A 329 -9.62 21.47 -10.81
N THR A 330 -9.81 20.16 -10.96
CA THR A 330 -10.88 19.40 -10.31
C THR A 330 -10.27 18.40 -9.33
N GLU A 331 -10.84 18.30 -8.13
CA GLU A 331 -10.39 17.35 -7.09
C GLU A 331 -10.93 15.94 -7.36
N TYR A 332 -10.07 14.95 -7.19
CA TYR A 332 -10.40 13.53 -7.35
C TYR A 332 -10.00 12.72 -6.11
N ARG A 333 -10.84 11.75 -5.75
CA ARG A 333 -10.54 10.67 -4.81
C ARG A 333 -9.89 9.50 -5.56
N PHE A 334 -8.74 9.06 -5.08
CA PHE A 334 -8.00 7.89 -5.57
C PHE A 334 -8.02 6.79 -4.51
N ASP A 335 -8.67 5.66 -4.79
CA ASP A 335 -8.68 4.50 -3.90
C ASP A 335 -7.71 3.44 -4.44
N TYR A 336 -6.71 3.07 -3.64
CA TYR A 336 -5.67 2.09 -4.00
C TYR A 336 -5.97 0.73 -3.39
N TYR A 337 -5.72 -0.33 -4.17
CA TYR A 337 -5.99 -1.70 -3.79
C TYR A 337 -4.81 -2.62 -4.07
N ALA A 338 -4.61 -3.58 -3.18
CA ALA A 338 -3.71 -4.71 -3.35
C ALA A 338 -4.51 -5.95 -3.76
N ASN A 339 -3.96 -6.73 -4.68
CA ASN A 339 -4.59 -7.90 -5.27
C ASN A 339 -3.62 -9.08 -5.27
N ALA A 340 -4.12 -10.25 -4.92
CA ALA A 340 -3.34 -11.49 -5.00
C ALA A 340 -3.03 -11.88 -6.46
N ALA A 341 -3.95 -11.56 -7.37
CA ALA A 341 -3.80 -11.75 -8.81
C ALA A 341 -4.61 -10.66 -9.54
N PRO A 342 -4.19 -10.25 -10.75
CA PRO A 342 -5.01 -9.37 -11.57
C PRO A 342 -6.24 -10.14 -12.09
N ASP A 343 -7.27 -9.41 -12.50
CA ASP A 343 -8.31 -9.97 -13.37
C ASP A 343 -7.69 -10.49 -14.69
N ALA A 344 -8.40 -11.38 -15.40
CA ALA A 344 -7.96 -11.92 -16.68
C ALA A 344 -7.73 -10.83 -17.76
N SER A 345 -8.40 -9.67 -17.64
CA SER A 345 -8.16 -8.49 -18.48
C SER A 345 -6.82 -7.79 -18.20
N GLY A 346 -6.21 -8.03 -17.03
CA GLY A 346 -5.07 -7.27 -16.52
C GLY A 346 -5.44 -5.96 -15.79
N TYR A 347 -6.74 -5.68 -15.60
CA TYR A 347 -7.26 -4.48 -14.92
C TYR A 347 -8.01 -4.86 -13.65
N GLY A 348 -7.61 -4.26 -12.53
CA GLY A 348 -8.17 -4.61 -11.22
C GLY A 348 -7.97 -6.08 -10.83
N GLU A 349 -8.76 -6.67 -9.95
CA GLU A 349 -9.88 -6.07 -9.24
C GLU A 349 -9.41 -5.19 -8.07
N GLY A 350 -10.16 -5.15 -6.96
CA GLY A 350 -9.85 -4.37 -5.77
C GLY A 350 -10.02 -5.23 -4.52
N GLN A 351 -9.16 -6.24 -4.34
CA GLN A 351 -9.34 -7.27 -3.31
C GLN A 351 -9.15 -6.73 -1.90
N LEU A 352 -8.11 -5.93 -1.68
CA LEU A 352 -7.77 -5.34 -0.39
C LEU A 352 -7.54 -3.85 -0.56
N TRP A 353 -8.38 -3.01 0.03
CA TRP A 353 -8.14 -1.58 0.10
C TRP A 353 -6.90 -1.28 0.94
N ILE A 354 -5.95 -0.51 0.40
CA ILE A 354 -4.68 -0.17 1.06
C ILE A 354 -4.54 1.33 1.35
N GLY A 355 -5.36 2.20 0.76
CA GLY A 355 -5.34 3.62 1.10
C GLY A 355 -6.11 4.49 0.12
N THR A 356 -6.36 5.72 0.53
CA THR A 356 -7.06 6.72 -0.27
C THR A 356 -6.29 8.03 -0.29
N ARG A 357 -6.29 8.72 -1.42
CA ARG A 357 -5.70 10.05 -1.57
C ARG A 357 -6.65 10.97 -2.32
N TYR A 358 -6.63 12.24 -1.94
CA TYR A 358 -7.34 13.30 -2.64
C TYR A 358 -6.31 14.22 -3.28
N ALA A 359 -6.50 14.57 -4.55
CA ALA A 359 -5.63 15.50 -5.24
C ALA A 359 -6.36 16.17 -6.40
N PRO A 360 -6.10 17.47 -6.65
CA PRO A 360 -6.63 18.16 -7.82
C PRO A 360 -5.74 17.96 -9.05
N THR A 361 -6.36 17.91 -10.23
CA THR A 361 -5.68 18.07 -11.52
C THR A 361 -5.19 19.52 -11.71
N ASP A 362 -4.23 19.72 -12.62
CA ASP A 362 -3.75 21.04 -12.99
C ASP A 362 -4.73 21.80 -13.91
N GLY A 363 -4.36 23.01 -14.33
CA GLY A 363 -5.17 23.82 -15.25
C GLY A 363 -5.35 23.23 -16.66
N SER A 364 -4.66 22.13 -16.98
CA SER A 364 -4.80 21.37 -18.22
C SER A 364 -5.43 19.98 -18.00
N GLY A 365 -5.90 19.68 -16.79
CA GLY A 365 -6.53 18.39 -16.48
C GLY A 365 -5.56 17.26 -16.14
N ASN A 366 -4.25 17.52 -16.00
CA ASN A 366 -3.27 16.48 -15.74
C ASN A 366 -2.87 16.42 -14.25
N LEU A 367 -2.51 15.24 -13.78
CA LEU A 367 -1.99 15.02 -12.44
C LEU A 367 -0.91 13.93 -12.46
N ILE A 368 0.20 14.19 -11.75
CA ILE A 368 1.11 13.15 -11.26
C ILE A 368 1.01 13.16 -9.74
N LEU A 369 0.58 12.03 -9.18
CA LEU A 369 0.37 11.86 -7.74
C LEU A 369 1.34 10.81 -7.20
N HIS A 370 2.03 11.17 -6.12
CA HIS A 370 2.85 10.24 -5.34
C HIS A 370 2.09 9.90 -4.05
N ALA A 371 1.53 8.70 -4.00
CA ALA A 371 0.73 8.21 -2.90
C ALA A 371 1.58 7.32 -1.99
N THR A 372 1.31 7.39 -0.70
CA THR A 372 1.73 6.39 0.30
C THR A 372 0.46 5.77 0.86
N ALA A 373 0.43 4.44 0.86
CA ALA A 373 -0.68 3.59 1.26
C ALA A 373 -0.13 2.41 2.10
N GLY A 374 -0.99 1.63 2.75
CA GLY A 374 -0.61 0.30 3.26
C GLY A 374 0.01 0.23 4.65
N SER A 375 -0.06 1.26 5.50
CA SER A 375 0.54 1.23 6.86
C SER A 375 -0.01 0.17 7.83
N TRP A 376 -0.96 -0.66 7.40
CA TRP A 376 -1.66 -1.64 8.23
C TRP A 376 -1.62 -3.07 7.70
N ASN A 377 -1.17 -3.28 6.46
CA ASN A 377 -1.23 -4.57 5.78
C ASN A 377 0.14 -4.80 5.14
N ASN A 378 0.97 -5.68 5.71
CA ASN A 378 2.29 -6.03 5.17
C ASN A 378 2.18 -6.46 3.69
N ILE A 379 2.33 -5.54 2.73
CA ILE A 379 2.18 -5.81 1.30
C ILE A 379 3.54 -6.28 0.75
N PRO A 380 3.73 -7.57 0.44
CA PRO A 380 5.01 -8.04 -0.06
C PRO A 380 5.26 -7.58 -1.50
N ALA A 381 6.54 -7.49 -1.88
CA ALA A 381 6.92 -7.31 -3.28
C ALA A 381 6.31 -8.43 -4.15
N GLY A 382 5.91 -8.08 -5.36
CA GLY A 382 5.14 -8.91 -6.29
C GLY A 382 3.62 -8.78 -6.14
N THR A 383 3.11 -8.10 -5.11
CA THR A 383 1.66 -7.85 -4.98
C THR A 383 1.17 -6.92 -6.07
N MET A 384 0.02 -7.23 -6.66
CA MET A 384 -0.54 -6.45 -7.77
C MET A 384 -1.33 -5.26 -7.24
N ILE A 385 -0.93 -4.04 -7.58
CA ILE A 385 -1.59 -2.81 -7.17
C ILE A 385 -2.50 -2.30 -8.28
N SER A 386 -3.73 -1.93 -7.93
CA SER A 386 -4.71 -1.26 -8.81
C SER A 386 -5.26 0.00 -8.12
N CYS A 387 -5.92 0.86 -8.88
CA CYS A 387 -6.50 2.10 -8.36
C CYS A 387 -7.78 2.48 -9.12
N THR A 388 -8.74 3.09 -8.43
CA THR A 388 -9.88 3.79 -9.06
C THR A 388 -9.77 5.29 -8.79
N ALA A 389 -10.41 6.10 -9.64
CA ALA A 389 -10.61 7.52 -9.43
C ALA A 389 -12.10 7.82 -9.29
N ALA A 390 -12.44 8.81 -8.47
CA ALA A 390 -13.78 9.39 -8.43
C ALA A 390 -13.71 10.91 -8.34
N GLN A 391 -14.44 11.61 -9.21
CA GLN A 391 -14.51 13.07 -9.19
C GLN A 391 -15.22 13.57 -7.93
N ASP A 392 -14.64 14.54 -7.22
CA ASP A 392 -15.32 15.16 -6.08
C ASP A 392 -16.56 15.96 -6.55
N GLY A 393 -17.63 15.89 -5.77
CA GLY A 393 -18.93 16.49 -6.09
C GLY A 393 -19.89 15.57 -6.86
N THR A 394 -19.48 14.99 -7.99
CA THR A 394 -20.32 14.05 -8.79
C THR A 394 -20.18 12.61 -8.34
N TRP A 395 -19.00 12.23 -7.82
CA TRP A 395 -18.68 10.87 -7.35
C TRP A 395 -18.74 9.77 -8.40
N ASN A 396 -18.74 10.14 -9.69
CA ASN A 396 -18.50 9.24 -10.81
C ASN A 396 -17.21 8.46 -10.56
N THR A 397 -17.31 7.15 -10.33
CA THR A 397 -16.15 6.28 -10.11
C THR A 397 -15.78 5.57 -11.40
N SER A 398 -14.48 5.55 -11.72
CA SER A 398 -13.92 4.80 -12.84
C SER A 398 -13.83 3.30 -12.58
N GLU A 399 -13.55 2.55 -13.65
CA GLU A 399 -13.05 1.19 -13.54
C GLU A 399 -11.69 1.14 -12.80
N PHE A 400 -11.24 -0.08 -12.47
CA PHE A 400 -9.90 -0.25 -11.91
C PHE A 400 -8.82 -0.02 -12.98
N SER A 401 -7.71 0.59 -12.58
CA SER A 401 -6.51 0.70 -13.39
C SER A 401 -5.95 -0.67 -13.79
N GLN A 402 -5.11 -0.68 -14.82
CA GLN A 402 -4.21 -1.80 -15.08
C GLN A 402 -3.38 -2.10 -13.83
N ASN A 403 -3.18 -3.38 -13.51
CA ASN A 403 -2.40 -3.73 -12.33
C ASN A 403 -0.90 -3.55 -12.55
N VAL A 404 -0.21 -3.06 -11.53
CA VAL A 404 1.26 -2.99 -11.49
C VAL A 404 1.78 -3.76 -10.29
N ALA A 405 2.72 -4.67 -10.52
CA ALA A 405 3.38 -5.38 -9.42
C ALA A 405 4.22 -4.39 -8.59
N CYS A 406 4.06 -4.40 -7.27
CA CYS A 406 4.94 -3.63 -6.41
C CYS A 406 6.32 -4.30 -6.28
N TYR A 407 7.38 -3.52 -6.13
CA TYR A 407 8.75 -4.03 -5.93
C TYR A 407 9.40 -3.35 -4.71
N TYR A 408 10.55 -3.84 -4.23
CA TYR A 408 11.23 -3.18 -3.11
C TYR A 408 11.82 -1.82 -3.52
N GLY A 409 11.51 -0.77 -2.76
CA GLY A 409 11.88 0.63 -3.09
C GLY A 409 13.37 1.01 -3.06
N ARG A 410 14.30 0.08 -3.29
CA ARG A 410 15.75 0.31 -3.33
C ARG A 410 16.42 -0.50 -4.45
N PRO A 411 17.38 0.05 -5.22
CA PRO A 411 18.14 -0.74 -6.18
C PRO A 411 19.05 -1.73 -5.44
N ILE A 412 19.06 -2.97 -5.92
CA ILE A 412 19.96 -4.03 -5.47
C ILE A 412 20.97 -4.27 -6.59
N VAL A 413 22.22 -3.94 -6.35
CA VAL A 413 23.34 -4.23 -7.26
C VAL A 413 23.54 -5.74 -7.29
N THR A 414 23.35 -6.34 -8.46
CA THR A 414 23.26 -7.79 -8.67
C THR A 414 24.35 -8.33 -9.59
N ASN A 415 25.20 -7.45 -10.12
CA ASN A 415 26.35 -7.85 -10.91
C ASN A 415 27.55 -6.94 -10.64
N THR A 416 28.73 -7.44 -11.02
CA THR A 416 30.00 -6.74 -10.90
C THR A 416 30.40 -5.98 -12.18
N ASN A 417 29.57 -6.02 -13.23
CA ASN A 417 29.85 -5.34 -14.48
C ASN A 417 29.70 -3.83 -14.31
N ASP A 418 30.54 -3.05 -14.98
CA ASP A 418 30.39 -1.60 -15.04
C ASP A 418 29.84 -1.16 -16.41
N VAL A 419 28.59 -1.55 -16.68
CA VAL A 419 27.89 -1.25 -17.93
C VAL A 419 26.57 -0.56 -17.59
N VAL A 420 26.24 0.51 -18.32
CA VAL A 420 24.94 1.18 -18.21
C VAL A 420 24.04 0.70 -19.35
N ASN A 421 23.07 -0.15 -19.04
CA ASN A 421 22.11 -0.70 -19.99
C ASN A 421 20.66 -0.78 -19.43
N GLY A 422 20.46 -0.50 -18.15
CA GLY A 422 19.19 -0.28 -17.48
C GLY A 422 18.72 1.19 -17.53
N ASN A 423 17.48 1.43 -17.12
CA ASN A 423 16.87 2.76 -17.17
C ASN A 423 17.16 3.58 -15.89
N THR A 424 18.24 4.35 -15.90
CA THR A 424 18.71 5.13 -14.73
C THR A 424 17.98 6.46 -14.50
N THR A 425 16.82 6.71 -15.12
CA THR A 425 16.11 8.01 -14.98
C THR A 425 15.47 8.22 -13.60
N SER A 426 15.36 7.16 -12.80
CA SER A 426 15.08 7.17 -11.36
C SER A 426 15.37 5.77 -10.79
N ILE A 427 15.43 5.64 -9.46
CA ILE A 427 15.49 4.31 -8.82
C ILE A 427 14.33 3.42 -9.30
N MET A 428 13.14 4.00 -9.39
CA MET A 428 11.92 3.32 -9.83
C MET A 428 12.05 2.73 -11.23
N HIS A 429 12.56 3.51 -12.18
CA HIS A 429 12.73 3.05 -13.54
C HIS A 429 13.84 2.01 -13.68
N LEU A 430 14.90 2.12 -12.88
CA LEU A 430 16.01 1.17 -12.92
C LEU A 430 15.58 -0.21 -12.42
N VAL A 431 14.84 -0.27 -11.31
CA VAL A 431 14.37 -1.56 -10.78
C VAL A 431 13.35 -2.22 -11.73
N GLY A 432 12.50 -1.43 -12.39
CA GLY A 432 11.55 -1.93 -13.39
C GLY A 432 12.19 -2.36 -14.72
N ALA A 433 13.37 -1.83 -15.05
CA ALA A 433 14.12 -2.14 -16.26
C ALA A 433 15.64 -2.16 -15.98
N PRO A 434 16.12 -3.21 -15.27
CA PRO A 434 17.49 -3.27 -14.75
C PRO A 434 18.56 -3.55 -15.81
N GLY A 435 18.18 -3.73 -17.08
CA GLY A 435 19.10 -4.20 -18.11
C GLY A 435 19.22 -5.73 -18.14
N GLY A 436 19.91 -6.26 -19.16
CA GLY A 436 19.97 -7.70 -19.43
C GLY A 436 20.87 -8.50 -18.49
N ASP A 437 21.77 -7.84 -17.77
CA ASP A 437 22.74 -8.42 -16.83
C ASP A 437 22.44 -8.08 -15.35
N GLY A 438 21.30 -7.43 -15.08
CA GLY A 438 20.95 -6.93 -13.74
C GLY A 438 21.52 -5.54 -13.49
N ILE A 439 21.39 -5.05 -12.24
CA ILE A 439 21.79 -3.68 -11.88
C ILE A 439 23.27 -3.63 -11.52
N SER A 440 24.02 -2.75 -12.19
CA SER A 440 25.39 -2.37 -11.82
C SER A 440 25.42 -1.26 -10.75
N LEU A 441 26.56 -1.12 -10.05
CA LEU A 441 26.75 -0.03 -9.07
C LEU A 441 26.64 1.36 -9.72
N ARG A 442 27.17 1.53 -10.94
CA ARG A 442 27.09 2.80 -11.67
C ARG A 442 25.65 3.19 -11.94
N GLU A 443 24.83 2.25 -12.39
CA GLU A 443 23.42 2.50 -12.64
C GLU A 443 22.68 2.85 -11.36
N ALA A 444 22.94 2.13 -10.27
CA ALA A 444 22.32 2.41 -8.97
C ALA A 444 22.64 3.84 -8.49
N ILE A 445 23.89 4.30 -8.62
CA ILE A 445 24.30 5.67 -8.28
C ILE A 445 23.61 6.68 -9.21
N MET A 446 23.58 6.44 -10.52
CA MET A 446 22.92 7.32 -11.49
C MET A 446 21.42 7.45 -11.20
N ALA A 447 20.76 6.32 -10.91
CA ALA A 447 19.34 6.28 -10.59
C ALA A 447 19.03 6.98 -9.26
N ALA A 448 19.89 6.82 -8.24
CA ALA A 448 19.78 7.54 -6.97
C ALA A 448 19.92 9.06 -7.16
N ASN A 449 20.89 9.51 -7.95
CA ASN A 449 21.06 10.93 -8.28
C ASN A 449 19.86 11.52 -9.03
N ASN A 450 19.18 10.73 -9.86
CA ASN A 450 17.97 11.14 -10.58
C ASN A 450 16.67 10.93 -9.77
N ASN A 451 16.75 10.43 -8.53
CA ASN A 451 15.58 10.14 -7.73
C ASN A 451 15.05 11.42 -7.04
N LEU A 452 14.07 12.08 -7.68
CA LEU A 452 13.51 13.37 -7.25
C LEU A 452 12.68 13.30 -5.94
N ASP A 453 12.43 12.10 -5.40
CA ASP A 453 11.52 11.86 -4.27
C ASP A 453 12.21 11.47 -2.94
N ALA A 454 13.54 11.60 -2.84
CA ALA A 454 14.32 11.13 -1.69
C ALA A 454 14.17 12.02 -0.42
N TRP A 455 12.97 12.07 0.17
CA TRP A 455 12.73 12.74 1.46
C TRP A 455 13.37 11.99 2.66
N THR A 456 13.86 10.77 2.46
CA THR A 456 14.47 9.90 3.50
C THR A 456 15.85 9.34 3.13
N GLY A 457 16.49 9.88 2.09
CA GLY A 457 17.74 9.36 1.53
C GLY A 457 17.54 8.13 0.63
N ASN A 458 18.46 7.91 -0.30
CA ASN A 458 18.51 6.74 -1.18
C ASN A 458 19.26 5.59 -0.50
N TYR A 459 18.82 4.34 -0.67
CA TYR A 459 19.55 3.16 -0.19
C TYR A 459 19.97 2.32 -1.38
N ILE A 460 21.27 2.05 -1.53
CA ILE A 460 21.82 1.15 -2.55
C ILE A 460 22.42 -0.06 -1.85
N TYR A 461 21.90 -1.23 -2.20
CA TYR A 461 22.20 -2.51 -1.57
C TYR A 461 22.94 -3.44 -2.55
N PHE A 462 23.62 -4.45 -2.04
CA PHE A 462 24.28 -5.49 -2.84
C PHE A 462 23.65 -6.87 -2.61
N ASP A 463 23.54 -7.64 -3.69
CA ASP A 463 23.24 -9.08 -3.70
C ASP A 463 24.04 -9.70 -4.85
N LEU A 464 25.37 -9.70 -4.69
CA LEU A 464 26.30 -10.09 -5.75
C LEU A 464 26.48 -11.62 -5.77
N PRO A 465 26.27 -12.29 -6.92
CA PRO A 465 26.29 -13.75 -6.96
C PRO A 465 27.71 -14.32 -6.80
N GLY A 466 27.90 -15.23 -5.85
CA GLY A 466 29.12 -16.04 -5.71
C GLY A 466 29.68 -16.08 -4.30
N ALA A 467 30.64 -16.96 -4.04
CA ALA A 467 31.30 -17.05 -2.73
C ALA A 467 32.61 -16.25 -2.72
N GLY A 468 32.80 -15.41 -1.70
CA GLY A 468 34.06 -14.68 -1.46
C GLY A 468 34.00 -13.21 -1.88
N ALA A 469 35.18 -12.62 -2.15
CA ALA A 469 35.27 -11.19 -2.50
C ALA A 469 34.61 -10.89 -3.86
N GLN A 470 33.64 -9.98 -3.84
CA GLN A 470 32.88 -9.54 -4.99
C GLN A 470 33.52 -8.28 -5.58
N ILE A 471 34.10 -8.36 -6.77
CA ILE A 471 34.97 -7.29 -7.30
C ILE A 471 34.25 -6.49 -8.40
N ILE A 472 33.85 -5.28 -8.08
CA ILE A 472 33.36 -4.28 -9.03
C ILE A 472 34.56 -3.49 -9.54
N THR A 473 34.76 -3.45 -10.87
CA THR A 473 35.87 -2.72 -11.49
C THR A 473 35.33 -1.59 -12.38
N PRO A 474 35.20 -0.36 -11.88
CA PRO A 474 34.74 0.75 -12.70
C PRO A 474 35.67 0.99 -13.90
N SER A 475 35.06 1.10 -15.09
CA SER A 475 35.70 1.37 -16.39
C SER A 475 36.06 2.85 -16.60
N SER A 476 35.53 3.72 -15.74
CA SER A 476 35.73 5.17 -15.68
C SER A 476 35.39 5.67 -14.27
N PRO A 477 35.65 6.93 -13.90
CA PRO A 477 35.26 7.43 -12.58
C PRO A 477 33.77 7.19 -12.32
N LEU A 478 33.43 6.71 -11.12
CA LEU A 478 32.02 6.58 -10.73
C LEU A 478 31.37 7.98 -10.66
N PRO A 479 30.07 8.12 -10.98
CA PRO A 479 29.37 9.38 -10.78
C PRO A 479 29.44 9.79 -9.30
N SER A 480 29.56 11.09 -9.03
CA SER A 480 29.51 11.57 -7.65
C SER A 480 28.11 11.45 -7.07
N LEU A 481 28.01 11.34 -5.75
CA LEU A 481 26.73 11.28 -5.04
C LEU A 481 26.19 12.69 -4.86
N GLN A 482 25.12 13.00 -5.59
CA GLN A 482 24.49 14.32 -5.65
C GLN A 482 23.22 14.40 -4.79
N THR A 483 22.85 13.29 -4.15
CA THR A 483 21.70 13.14 -3.26
C THR A 483 22.12 12.35 -2.03
N SER A 484 21.41 12.52 -0.91
CA SER A 484 21.68 11.77 0.31
C SER A 484 21.55 10.28 0.03
N THR A 485 22.65 9.55 0.15
CA THR A 485 22.73 8.15 -0.29
C THR A 485 23.46 7.29 0.72
N TYR A 486 22.80 6.22 1.11
CA TYR A 486 23.34 5.10 1.87
C TYR A 486 23.80 4.00 0.91
N LEU A 487 25.05 3.60 1.00
CA LEU A 487 25.64 2.51 0.24
C LEU A 487 26.30 1.52 1.20
N GLY A 488 25.67 0.36 1.39
CA GLY A 488 26.14 -0.62 2.37
C GLY A 488 26.58 -1.90 1.70
N GLY A 489 27.85 -2.29 1.76
CA GLY A 489 28.30 -3.65 1.42
C GLY A 489 27.96 -4.69 2.48
N TRP A 490 27.56 -4.27 3.69
CA TRP A 490 27.18 -5.17 4.79
C TRP A 490 25.92 -5.99 4.54
N ASN A 491 25.08 -5.55 3.59
CA ASN A 491 23.81 -6.21 3.30
C ASN A 491 23.97 -7.35 2.28
N ASP A 492 25.15 -7.50 1.69
CA ASP A 492 25.47 -8.59 0.78
C ASP A 492 25.39 -9.93 1.55
N PRO A 493 24.79 -11.01 1.00
CA PRO A 493 24.55 -12.25 1.73
C PRO A 493 25.81 -12.90 2.29
N GLU A 494 26.96 -12.65 1.67
CA GLU A 494 28.26 -13.18 2.05
C GLU A 494 28.99 -12.32 3.09
N TYR A 495 28.45 -11.15 3.46
CA TYR A 495 29.06 -10.30 4.46
C TYR A 495 29.16 -10.99 5.83
N ALA A 496 30.34 -10.92 6.43
CA ALA A 496 30.62 -11.45 7.76
C ALA A 496 31.09 -10.31 8.69
N THR A 497 32.20 -10.46 9.39
CA THR A 497 32.79 -9.37 10.19
C THR A 497 33.76 -8.49 9.39
N THR A 498 33.94 -8.78 8.09
CA THR A 498 34.79 -8.03 7.17
C THR A 498 34.04 -7.78 5.86
N PRO A 499 34.37 -6.70 5.12
CA PRO A 499 33.83 -6.46 3.79
C PRO A 499 33.94 -7.68 2.88
N VAL A 500 33.02 -7.78 1.92
CA VAL A 500 33.09 -8.72 0.79
C VAL A 500 32.97 -8.00 -0.54
N VAL A 501 32.21 -6.90 -0.58
CA VAL A 501 32.09 -6.02 -1.74
C VAL A 501 33.36 -5.15 -1.87
N ARG A 502 34.07 -5.32 -2.98
CA ARG A 502 35.27 -4.58 -3.34
C ARG A 502 35.03 -3.71 -4.56
N ILE A 503 35.36 -2.43 -4.45
CA ILE A 503 35.44 -1.49 -5.56
C ILE A 503 36.94 -1.32 -5.92
N ASP A 504 37.34 -1.81 -7.10
CA ASP A 504 38.72 -1.79 -7.60
C ASP A 504 38.89 -0.74 -8.70
N GLY A 505 39.63 0.32 -8.39
CA GLY A 505 39.86 1.48 -9.25
C GLY A 505 40.89 1.30 -10.35
N SER A 506 41.48 0.11 -10.50
CA SER A 506 42.58 -0.15 -11.44
C SER A 506 42.26 0.19 -12.92
N SER A 507 40.97 0.24 -13.28
CA SER A 507 40.50 0.63 -14.63
C SER A 507 39.73 1.95 -14.67
N ALA A 508 39.60 2.67 -13.55
CA ALA A 508 38.76 3.86 -13.45
C ALA A 508 39.37 5.12 -14.12
N GLY A 509 40.64 5.06 -14.53
CA GLY A 509 41.37 6.15 -15.17
C GLY A 509 42.18 7.01 -14.18
N ALA A 510 43.00 7.90 -14.73
CA ALA A 510 43.91 8.75 -13.96
C ALA A 510 43.15 9.83 -13.16
N GLY A 511 43.53 10.02 -11.90
CA GLY A 511 42.91 10.96 -10.96
C GLY A 511 41.51 10.53 -10.48
N ALA A 512 41.08 9.31 -10.79
CA ALA A 512 39.79 8.80 -10.35
C ALA A 512 39.81 8.50 -8.85
N ASN A 513 38.85 9.05 -8.11
CA ASN A 513 38.58 8.67 -6.73
C ASN A 513 37.60 7.49 -6.68
N GLY A 514 37.59 6.73 -5.58
CA GLY A 514 36.65 5.63 -5.39
C GLY A 514 35.20 6.08 -5.29
N LEU A 515 34.88 6.79 -4.21
CA LEU A 515 33.58 7.42 -4.02
C LEU A 515 33.76 8.94 -3.81
N VAL A 516 32.93 9.73 -4.48
CA VAL A 516 32.92 11.20 -4.35
C VAL A 516 31.57 11.65 -3.81
N VAL A 517 31.57 12.38 -2.69
CA VAL A 517 30.36 12.90 -2.05
C VAL A 517 30.21 14.39 -2.31
N ASP A 518 29.18 14.74 -3.08
CA ASP A 518 28.83 16.12 -3.46
C ASP A 518 27.47 16.57 -2.87
N ASN A 519 26.90 15.80 -1.95
CA ASN A 519 25.70 16.14 -1.17
C ASN A 519 25.83 15.72 0.29
N ASP A 520 25.14 16.40 1.20
CA ASP A 520 25.16 16.06 2.62
C ASP A 520 24.42 14.74 2.92
N TRP A 521 24.70 14.14 4.07
CA TRP A 521 23.99 12.96 4.59
C TRP A 521 24.16 11.69 3.75
N CYS A 522 25.40 11.39 3.38
CA CYS A 522 25.75 10.10 2.77
C CYS A 522 26.30 9.12 3.82
N ALA A 523 26.31 7.84 3.46
CA ALA A 523 26.69 6.78 4.40
C ALA A 523 27.32 5.60 3.66
N PHE A 524 28.50 5.15 4.11
CA PHE A 524 29.25 4.03 3.54
C PHE A 524 29.57 2.98 4.59
N TYR A 525 29.15 1.74 4.34
CA TYR A 525 29.22 0.68 5.34
C TYR A 525 29.76 -0.61 4.74
N GLY A 526 30.85 -1.16 5.28
CA GLY A 526 31.31 -2.52 4.93
C GLY A 526 31.84 -2.69 3.50
N LEU A 527 32.49 -1.67 2.94
CA LEU A 527 33.06 -1.69 1.58
C LEU A 527 34.59 -1.81 1.62
N SER A 528 35.19 -2.49 0.64
CA SER A 528 36.63 -2.41 0.34
C SER A 528 36.86 -1.51 -0.88
N ILE A 529 37.69 -0.46 -0.77
CA ILE A 529 37.96 0.49 -1.85
C ILE A 529 39.47 0.62 -2.07
N THR A 530 39.91 0.25 -3.28
CA THR A 530 41.32 -0.07 -3.55
C THR A 530 41.75 0.31 -4.97
N ASN A 531 43.06 0.48 -5.19
CA ASN A 531 43.69 0.72 -6.49
C ASN A 531 43.18 1.95 -7.27
N PHE A 532 42.59 2.94 -6.60
CA PHE A 532 42.26 4.21 -7.25
C PHE A 532 43.49 5.09 -7.38
N SER A 533 43.62 5.78 -8.51
CA SER A 533 44.73 6.72 -8.75
C SER A 533 44.52 8.11 -8.08
N GLY A 534 43.35 8.30 -7.44
CA GLY A 534 43.04 9.38 -6.52
C GLY A 534 42.77 8.85 -5.11
N ASP A 535 41.91 9.55 -4.36
CA ASP A 535 41.49 9.19 -3.01
C ASP A 535 40.56 7.96 -3.03
N GLY A 536 40.59 7.14 -1.97
CA GLY A 536 39.60 6.07 -1.78
C GLY A 536 38.19 6.65 -1.65
N ILE A 537 38.00 7.55 -0.68
CA ILE A 537 36.75 8.32 -0.51
C ILE A 537 37.09 9.81 -0.42
N ARG A 538 36.41 10.63 -1.24
CA ARG A 538 36.54 12.09 -1.24
C ARG A 538 35.22 12.75 -0.80
N LEU A 539 35.29 13.54 0.26
CA LEU A 539 34.13 14.22 0.85
C LEU A 539 34.18 15.72 0.54
N ASN A 540 33.41 16.19 -0.44
CA ASN A 540 33.27 17.62 -0.75
C ASN A 540 32.07 18.26 -0.03
N LYS A 541 31.17 17.44 0.52
CA LYS A 541 30.01 17.82 1.34
C LYS A 541 29.95 17.02 2.64
N GLY A 542 29.16 17.53 3.59
CA GLY A 542 29.26 17.21 5.01
C GLY A 542 28.38 16.08 5.48
N TYR A 543 28.45 15.80 6.79
CA TYR A 543 27.57 14.86 7.47
C TYR A 543 27.58 13.44 6.88
N THR A 544 28.74 13.01 6.35
CA THR A 544 28.90 11.65 5.83
C THR A 544 29.39 10.69 6.92
N GLU A 545 28.82 9.50 6.97
CA GLU A 545 29.25 8.42 7.86
C GLU A 545 30.02 7.33 7.09
N ILE A 546 31.15 6.87 7.65
CA ILE A 546 31.98 5.80 7.07
C ILE A 546 32.25 4.76 8.16
N MET A 547 31.82 3.51 7.97
CA MET A 547 31.91 2.48 9.01
C MET A 547 32.27 1.10 8.45
N GLY A 548 33.12 0.35 9.16
CA GLY A 548 33.52 -1.01 8.77
C GLY A 548 34.17 -1.09 7.38
N CYS A 549 34.62 0.02 6.81
CA CYS A 549 35.18 0.07 5.47
C CYS A 549 36.69 -0.22 5.48
N HIS A 550 37.17 -0.89 4.43
CA HIS A 550 38.58 -1.18 4.18
C HIS A 550 39.10 -0.29 3.04
N LEU A 551 39.98 0.65 3.33
CA LEU A 551 40.43 1.67 2.39
C LEU A 551 41.93 1.51 2.13
N GLY A 552 42.28 1.04 0.93
CA GLY A 552 43.65 0.71 0.51
C GLY A 552 44.14 -0.70 0.91
N VAL A 553 43.25 -1.51 1.50
CA VAL A 553 43.46 -2.94 1.75
C VAL A 553 42.30 -3.75 1.19
N MET A 554 42.59 -4.99 0.83
CA MET A 554 41.61 -5.96 0.35
C MET A 554 40.52 -6.24 1.39
N PRO A 555 39.41 -6.90 0.99
CA PRO A 555 38.32 -7.24 1.91
C PRO A 555 38.76 -8.03 3.16
N ASP A 556 39.87 -8.78 3.08
CA ASP A 556 40.48 -9.49 4.22
C ASP A 556 41.10 -8.59 5.30
N GLY A 557 41.30 -7.29 5.03
CA GLY A 557 41.91 -6.33 5.95
C GLY A 557 43.41 -6.55 6.22
N THR A 558 44.08 -7.39 5.42
CA THR A 558 45.50 -7.77 5.60
C THR A 558 46.32 -7.68 4.31
N THR A 559 45.70 -7.75 3.13
CA THR A 559 46.38 -7.71 1.85
C THR A 559 46.37 -6.29 1.26
N CYS A 560 47.51 -5.83 0.74
CA CYS A 560 47.68 -4.46 0.24
C CYS A 560 47.09 -4.25 -1.15
N ALA A 561 46.32 -3.17 -1.31
CA ALA A 561 45.79 -2.70 -2.59
C ALA A 561 45.52 -1.18 -2.48
N GLY A 562 46.60 -0.45 -2.19
CA GLY A 562 46.56 0.98 -1.85
C GLY A 562 45.97 1.86 -2.94
N ASN A 563 45.42 3.00 -2.53
CA ASN A 563 45.09 4.09 -3.45
C ASN A 563 46.28 5.06 -3.57
N ASP A 564 46.42 5.76 -4.69
CA ASP A 564 47.50 6.74 -4.89
C ASP A 564 47.26 8.05 -4.11
N GLY A 565 45.99 8.36 -3.81
CA GLY A 565 45.58 9.46 -2.93
C GLY A 565 45.46 9.05 -1.47
N ALA A 566 44.67 9.78 -0.68
CA ALA A 566 44.38 9.43 0.70
C ALA A 566 43.36 8.28 0.76
N GLY A 567 43.35 7.52 1.87
CA GLY A 567 42.25 6.59 2.13
C GLY A 567 40.91 7.32 2.22
N VAL A 568 40.87 8.38 3.03
CA VAL A 568 39.76 9.36 3.08
C VAL A 568 40.31 10.77 3.00
N PHE A 569 39.78 11.58 2.08
CA PHE A 569 40.09 13.00 1.95
C PHE A 569 38.83 13.84 2.24
N ILE A 570 38.85 14.60 3.33
CA ILE A 570 37.80 15.56 3.70
C ILE A 570 38.20 16.93 3.15
N ASN A 571 37.51 17.36 2.10
CA ASN A 571 37.81 18.56 1.33
C ASN A 571 36.86 19.70 1.71
N ASN A 572 37.30 20.57 2.62
CA ASN A 572 36.55 21.75 3.06
C ASN A 572 35.10 21.42 3.44
N SER A 573 34.93 20.32 4.17
CA SER A 573 33.64 19.68 4.49
C SER A 573 33.53 19.39 5.98
N GLN A 574 32.33 19.56 6.53
CA GLN A 574 32.08 19.53 7.98
C GLN A 574 31.23 18.34 8.44
N GLY A 575 31.33 18.00 9.72
CA GLY A 575 30.41 17.09 10.39
C GLY A 575 30.50 15.63 9.95
N ASN A 576 31.56 15.22 9.25
CA ASN A 576 31.73 13.84 8.80
C ASN A 576 32.22 12.95 9.95
N SER A 577 31.79 11.69 9.95
CA SER A 577 32.14 10.72 10.98
C SER A 577 32.74 9.46 10.38
N LEU A 578 34.01 9.21 10.66
CA LEU A 578 34.66 7.93 10.41
C LEU A 578 34.53 7.11 11.68
N GLY A 579 33.73 6.05 11.64
CA GLY A 579 33.34 5.22 12.78
C GLY A 579 32.17 5.82 13.58
N ASN A 580 31.39 4.96 14.25
CA ASN A 580 30.21 5.35 15.04
C ASN A 580 30.28 4.77 16.47
N PRO A 581 29.90 5.55 17.50
CA PRO A 581 29.96 5.12 18.90
C PRO A 581 28.73 4.34 19.41
N TRP A 582 27.67 4.20 18.60
CA TRP A 582 26.37 3.70 19.05
C TRP A 582 26.00 2.31 18.50
N TRP A 583 26.53 1.90 17.35
CA TRP A 583 26.22 0.60 16.71
C TRP A 583 27.38 0.14 15.80
N GLY A 584 27.58 -1.18 15.67
CA GLY A 584 28.70 -1.80 14.92
C GLY A 584 29.99 -1.90 15.73
N ASP A 585 30.65 -3.05 15.69
CA ASP A 585 31.93 -3.31 16.37
C ASP A 585 33.13 -3.31 15.43
N GLU A 586 32.89 -3.22 14.12
CA GLU A 586 33.91 -3.27 13.08
C GLU A 586 34.59 -1.91 12.89
N PRO A 587 35.92 -1.81 13.04
CA PRO A 587 36.64 -0.59 12.77
C PRO A 587 36.77 -0.34 11.27
N ASN A 588 36.91 0.92 10.86
CA ASN A 588 37.45 1.20 9.53
C ASN A 588 38.93 0.79 9.50
N VAL A 589 39.37 0.11 8.43
CA VAL A 589 40.77 -0.27 8.24
C VAL A 589 41.34 0.54 7.09
N ILE A 590 42.23 1.47 7.39
CA ILE A 590 42.75 2.44 6.42
C ILE A 590 44.26 2.27 6.32
N SER A 591 44.75 1.67 5.24
CA SER A 591 46.18 1.44 5.10
C SER A 591 46.67 1.38 3.65
N GLY A 592 47.98 1.55 3.45
CA GLY A 592 48.62 1.41 2.14
C GLY A 592 48.37 2.55 1.15
N ASN A 593 47.71 3.64 1.57
CA ASN A 593 47.35 4.75 0.68
C ASN A 593 48.52 5.73 0.54
N ALA A 594 48.95 6.05 -0.70
CA ALA A 594 50.16 6.83 -0.94
C ALA A 594 50.01 8.32 -0.53
N GLY A 595 48.79 8.86 -0.51
CA GLY A 595 48.48 10.19 0.03
C GLY A 595 48.31 10.24 1.55
N GLY A 596 48.34 9.09 2.24
CA GLY A 596 48.13 8.97 3.70
C GLY A 596 46.77 8.36 4.06
N GLY A 597 46.54 8.15 5.36
CA GLY A 597 45.31 7.51 5.85
C GLY A 597 44.08 8.40 5.71
N VAL A 598 43.96 9.39 6.60
CA VAL A 598 42.88 10.38 6.59
C VAL A 598 43.45 11.79 6.52
N VAL A 599 42.96 12.60 5.60
CA VAL A 599 43.35 14.01 5.44
C VAL A 599 42.12 14.90 5.64
N ILE A 600 42.20 15.85 6.56
CA ILE A 600 41.20 16.88 6.82
C ILE A 600 41.79 18.22 6.38
N ASP A 601 41.23 18.79 5.32
CA ASP A 601 41.83 19.92 4.61
C ASP A 601 40.83 21.07 4.43
N GLY A 602 41.25 22.29 4.76
CA GLY A 602 40.54 23.52 4.44
C GLY A 602 39.86 24.20 5.63
N ALA A 603 39.64 25.50 5.50
CA ALA A 603 39.16 26.36 6.59
C ALA A 603 37.72 26.06 7.02
N ASP A 604 36.88 25.48 6.16
CA ASP A 604 35.51 25.07 6.51
C ASP A 604 35.43 23.59 6.93
N ALA A 605 36.56 22.87 7.00
CA ALA A 605 36.58 21.51 7.48
C ALA A 605 36.51 21.47 9.02
N ALA A 606 35.29 21.51 9.55
CA ALA A 606 35.02 21.54 10.98
C ALA A 606 34.13 20.41 11.49
N TYR A 607 34.18 20.14 12.80
CA TYR A 607 33.33 19.14 13.46
C TYR A 607 33.41 17.72 12.89
N ASN A 608 34.50 17.38 12.19
CA ASN A 608 34.72 16.02 11.71
C ASN A 608 35.25 15.14 12.85
N ALA A 609 34.80 13.89 12.92
CA ALA A 609 35.19 12.94 13.94
C ALA A 609 35.83 11.70 13.32
N ILE A 610 37.05 11.38 13.74
CA ILE A 610 37.70 10.10 13.45
C ILE A 610 37.71 9.29 14.73
N ARG A 611 37.00 8.17 14.73
CA ARG A 611 36.84 7.27 15.87
C ARG A 611 36.77 5.82 15.40
N HIS A 612 37.01 4.88 16.30
CA HIS A 612 36.98 3.44 16.05
C HIS A 612 37.64 3.02 14.72
N SER A 613 38.80 3.60 14.41
CA SER A 613 39.49 3.39 13.14
C SER A 613 40.89 2.82 13.37
N TYR A 614 41.25 1.84 12.56
CA TYR A 614 42.55 1.16 12.50
C TYR A 614 43.30 1.71 11.30
N ILE A 615 44.31 2.54 11.55
CA ILE A 615 45.02 3.30 10.52
C ILE A 615 46.48 2.85 10.50
N GLY A 616 46.93 2.33 9.36
CA GLY A 616 48.27 1.74 9.20
C GLY A 616 48.42 0.30 9.74
N ILE A 617 47.35 -0.26 10.30
CA ILE A 617 47.34 -1.55 11.01
C ILE A 617 46.25 -2.47 10.45
N ASN A 618 46.44 -3.79 10.56
CA ASN A 618 45.46 -4.77 10.08
C ASN A 618 44.13 -4.74 10.84
N VAL A 619 43.10 -5.38 10.28
CA VAL A 619 41.75 -5.49 10.88
C VAL A 619 41.72 -6.12 12.27
N ALA A 620 42.70 -6.97 12.61
CA ALA A 620 42.84 -7.54 13.95
C ALA A 620 43.50 -6.57 14.96
N GLY A 621 43.96 -5.40 14.51
CA GLY A 621 44.65 -4.41 15.32
C GLY A 621 45.98 -4.93 15.89
N SER A 622 46.61 -5.91 15.25
CA SER A 622 47.74 -6.68 15.82
C SER A 622 49.11 -6.32 15.24
N ALA A 623 49.17 -5.89 13.99
CA ALA A 623 50.41 -5.60 13.28
C ALA A 623 50.21 -4.55 12.18
N ALA A 624 51.26 -3.76 11.89
CA ALA A 624 51.26 -2.87 10.75
C ALA A 624 50.93 -3.65 9.46
N VAL A 625 50.10 -3.06 8.62
CA VAL A 625 49.74 -3.60 7.31
C VAL A 625 49.94 -2.49 6.31
N CYS A 626 50.58 -2.74 5.17
CA CYS A 626 50.72 -1.79 4.05
C CYS A 626 51.27 -0.40 4.43
N VAL A 627 52.50 -0.11 4.04
CA VAL A 627 53.18 1.13 4.39
C VAL A 627 52.47 2.34 3.76
N GLN A 628 52.21 3.38 4.57
CA GLN A 628 51.69 4.68 4.13
C GLN A 628 52.39 5.83 4.87
N PRO A 629 52.43 7.07 4.33
CA PRO A 629 53.24 8.14 4.89
C PRO A 629 52.74 8.65 6.24
N THR A 630 51.45 8.97 6.37
CA THR A 630 50.86 9.52 7.60
C THR A 630 49.58 8.77 7.97
N GLY A 631 49.23 8.79 9.27
CA GLY A 631 47.95 8.27 9.74
C GLY A 631 46.81 9.26 9.50
N VAL A 632 46.74 10.30 10.33
CA VAL A 632 45.75 11.39 10.24
C VAL A 632 46.48 12.72 10.07
N VAL A 633 46.02 13.54 9.12
CA VAL A 633 46.50 14.91 8.92
C VAL A 633 45.32 15.87 9.03
N VAL A 634 45.46 16.92 9.83
CA VAL A 634 44.50 18.03 9.91
C VAL A 634 45.25 19.31 9.55
N GLN A 635 44.80 20.01 8.50
CA GLN A 635 45.61 21.08 7.91
C GLN A 635 44.80 22.23 7.28
N ASN A 636 45.51 23.30 6.93
CA ASN A 636 45.00 24.41 6.11
C ASN A 636 43.76 25.13 6.68
N GLY A 637 43.75 25.36 8.00
CA GLY A 637 42.70 26.08 8.72
C GLY A 637 41.56 25.21 9.25
N ALA A 638 41.65 23.89 9.08
CA ALA A 638 40.69 22.96 9.65
C ALA A 638 40.67 23.07 11.18
N HIS A 639 39.47 23.15 11.77
CA HIS A 639 39.28 23.45 13.20
C HIS A 639 38.10 22.68 13.80
N ASP A 640 37.99 22.61 15.13
CA ASP A 640 36.90 21.89 15.82
C ASP A 640 36.76 20.40 15.43
N ASN A 641 37.80 19.77 14.89
CA ASN A 641 37.78 18.34 14.54
C ASN A 641 38.25 17.50 15.72
N THR A 642 37.74 16.26 15.81
CA THR A 642 38.10 15.32 16.85
C THR A 642 38.76 14.07 16.26
N VAL A 643 40.00 13.80 16.67
CA VAL A 643 40.68 12.53 16.43
C VAL A 643 40.67 11.74 17.73
N GLY A 644 39.71 10.81 17.83
CA GLY A 644 39.50 9.94 18.97
C GLY A 644 38.11 10.08 19.59
N THR A 645 37.94 9.55 20.81
CA THR A 645 36.65 9.52 21.51
C THR A 645 36.84 9.33 23.03
N ASP A 646 35.85 9.74 23.82
CA ASP A 646 35.74 9.45 25.24
C ASP A 646 35.31 8.00 25.55
N GLN A 647 34.82 7.24 24.56
CA GLN A 647 34.49 5.83 24.71
C GLN A 647 35.71 4.93 24.48
N LEU A 648 36.24 4.34 25.56
CA LEU A 648 37.52 3.63 25.48
C LEU A 648 37.51 2.39 24.57
N ALA A 649 36.36 1.76 24.40
CA ALA A 649 36.21 0.60 23.50
C ALA A 649 36.21 1.00 22.02
N LYS A 650 36.07 2.29 21.71
CA LYS A 650 35.93 2.84 20.35
C LYS A 650 37.08 3.77 19.94
N ARG A 651 38.23 3.63 20.60
CA ARG A 651 39.44 4.44 20.33
C ARG A 651 40.02 4.11 18.95
N ASN A 652 40.74 5.05 18.35
CA ASN A 652 41.55 4.75 17.17
C ASN A 652 42.83 4.02 17.54
N VAL A 653 43.34 3.22 16.61
CA VAL A 653 44.65 2.55 16.68
C VAL A 653 45.44 2.96 15.44
N ILE A 654 46.52 3.69 15.65
CA ILE A 654 47.28 4.39 14.58
C ILE A 654 48.75 4.02 14.71
N GLY A 655 49.34 3.37 13.71
CA GLY A 655 50.73 2.91 13.78
C GLY A 655 51.29 2.41 12.46
N GLY A 656 52.62 2.31 12.37
CA GLY A 656 53.31 1.76 11.20
C GLY A 656 53.52 2.74 10.04
N HIS A 657 53.43 4.04 10.30
CA HIS A 657 53.60 5.09 9.28
C HIS A 657 55.07 5.49 9.05
N THR A 658 55.42 5.89 7.83
CA THR A 658 56.79 6.35 7.51
C THR A 658 57.08 7.80 7.94
N LEU A 659 56.05 8.55 8.33
CA LEU A 659 56.15 9.88 8.92
C LEU A 659 55.41 9.88 10.27
N ASP A 660 54.37 10.69 10.40
CA ASP A 660 53.65 10.99 11.64
C ASP A 660 52.38 10.12 11.78
N GLY A 661 52.01 9.78 13.02
CA GLY A 661 50.74 9.12 13.31
C GLY A 661 49.58 10.09 13.15
N ILE A 662 49.62 11.18 13.91
CA ILE A 662 48.69 12.32 13.80
C ILE A 662 49.52 13.57 13.58
N ARG A 663 49.10 14.41 12.63
CA ARG A 663 49.75 15.68 12.30
C ARG A 663 48.73 16.81 12.24
N LEU A 664 48.94 17.86 13.01
CA LEU A 664 48.20 19.12 12.93
C LEU A 664 49.11 20.17 12.28
N ASP A 665 48.69 20.77 11.16
CA ASP A 665 49.49 21.73 10.39
C ASP A 665 48.66 22.95 10.01
N ASN A 666 48.84 24.06 10.73
CA ASN A 666 47.99 25.25 10.63
C ASN A 666 46.50 24.90 10.84
N ALA A 667 46.19 24.27 11.98
CA ALA A 667 44.88 23.68 12.29
C ALA A 667 44.53 23.89 13.78
N ASP A 668 43.87 25.01 14.08
CA ASP A 668 43.56 25.44 15.45
C ASP A 668 42.31 24.72 16.01
N ASP A 669 42.12 24.72 17.33
CA ASP A 669 40.92 24.22 18.02
C ASP A 669 40.52 22.75 17.71
N ASN A 670 41.49 21.91 17.34
CA ASN A 670 41.27 20.47 17.14
C ASN A 670 41.56 19.67 18.42
N ILE A 671 40.80 18.59 18.62
CA ILE A 671 40.92 17.72 19.79
C ILE A 671 41.52 16.38 19.37
N VAL A 672 42.67 16.03 19.95
CA VAL A 672 43.23 14.68 19.89
C VAL A 672 43.08 14.05 21.26
N LEU A 673 42.22 13.04 21.38
CA LEU A 673 41.98 12.38 22.67
C LEU A 673 41.98 10.86 22.55
N ASN A 674 42.49 10.19 23.58
CA ASN A 674 42.27 8.76 23.81
C ASN A 674 42.67 7.80 22.67
N ASN A 675 43.55 8.15 21.74
CA ASN A 675 44.03 7.23 20.71
C ASN A 675 45.11 6.26 21.23
N TYR A 676 45.25 5.11 20.59
CA TYR A 676 46.47 4.31 20.65
C TYR A 676 47.37 4.65 19.47
N CYS A 677 48.53 5.23 19.79
CA CYS A 677 49.55 5.61 18.82
C CYS A 677 50.77 4.73 18.95
N GLY A 678 51.27 4.21 17.84
CA GLY A 678 52.53 3.48 17.81
C GLY A 678 52.47 2.13 18.54
N THR A 679 51.28 1.59 18.78
CA THR A 679 51.03 0.32 19.48
C THR A 679 49.89 -0.46 18.83
N ASN A 680 49.79 -1.75 19.11
CA ASN A 680 48.64 -2.59 18.75
C ASN A 680 47.38 -2.20 19.55
N ALA A 681 46.22 -2.71 19.13
CA ALA A 681 44.91 -2.43 19.72
C ALA A 681 44.78 -2.86 21.19
N ALA A 682 45.65 -3.76 21.67
CA ALA A 682 45.71 -4.16 23.08
C ALA A 682 46.62 -3.26 23.94
N GLY A 683 47.36 -2.32 23.34
CA GLY A 683 48.34 -1.50 24.05
C GLY A 683 49.56 -2.26 24.57
N THR A 684 49.84 -3.46 24.04
CA THR A 684 50.84 -4.41 24.57
C THR A 684 52.07 -4.59 23.68
N ALA A 685 52.00 -4.23 22.40
CA ALA A 685 53.10 -4.40 21.44
C ALA A 685 53.29 -3.14 20.58
N GLY A 686 54.54 -2.73 20.39
CA GLY A 686 54.88 -1.54 19.62
C GLY A 686 54.71 -1.72 18.10
N ILE A 687 54.12 -0.73 17.46
CA ILE A 687 53.95 -0.59 16.01
C ILE A 687 54.33 0.87 15.65
N PRO A 688 55.61 1.26 15.83
CA PRO A 688 56.02 2.65 15.89
C PRO A 688 55.87 3.38 14.54
N ASN A 689 55.61 4.68 14.61
CA ASN A 689 55.72 5.60 13.49
C ASN A 689 57.17 6.11 13.36
N ALA A 690 57.65 6.33 12.14
CA ALA A 690 59.06 6.57 11.89
C ALA A 690 59.55 7.98 12.28
N ARG A 691 58.70 9.03 12.23
CA ARG A 691 59.02 10.32 12.85
C ARG A 691 58.57 10.30 14.32
N ALA A 692 59.56 10.06 15.19
CA ALA A 692 59.54 10.25 16.65
C ALA A 692 58.17 10.09 17.37
N GLY A 693 57.48 8.97 17.20
CA GLY A 693 56.42 8.52 18.12
C GLY A 693 55.27 9.50 18.39
N SER A 694 55.07 10.53 17.56
CA SER A 694 53.98 11.49 17.72
C SER A 694 52.65 10.86 17.32
N CYS A 695 51.79 10.73 18.32
CA CYS A 695 50.47 11.36 18.22
C CYS A 695 50.67 12.85 18.52
#